data_AF-A0A840ZDK9-F1
#
_entry.id   AF-A0A840ZDK9-F1
#
_cell.length_a   1.000
_cell.length_b   1.000
_cell.length_c   1.000
_cell.angle_alpha   90.00
_cell.angle_beta   90.00
_cell.angle_gamma   90.00
#
_symmetry.space_group_name_H-M   'P 1'
#
loop_
_entity.id
_entity.type
_entity.pdbx_description
1 polymer ?
#
loop_
_entity_poly.entity_id
_entity_poly.type
_entity_poly.pdbx_seq_one_letter_code
_entity_poly.pdbx_strand_id
1 'polypeptide(L)'
;MGERDAERGLEGEDGQGGVPVRLPAAVRYAGGAGPGGRAGLHVVAANHRFARAVLAFEGLRPGAWACLELGLAYDGTEAAGLSPDCIGIGFDFLAADGSSLDLDHVPGLARSLLDPQAAWIAGPALADGQRPVRVAFRMPDQACDLAVTVRSWRNTAPVTVSDPILLIGRPDPGPAPRRRRLDEGPLVLRYALPDGVGLTLRGQLTAPRPDEHAARVRLVYRDAADAEIAPPYPGAVSVPGLGAVVNLSAVPQARRFTLALRPPTGAAGVDLAIGPWEDAERPTGAELVGEPELALEDDFRLESLCGDDALDAAVFLARLADRLGLPEDRPVGWIAPLGGDPVPSPAPLARARALRAGPDRSIRLDDEGGASLALAGLPDWSVPAAPDWREDPFRSVPWRLAYQSLTWLLPLAGLSGQERRARALAASWSAANPWGMPSDPLSLHPAALAPRAEVLASLLAGDGPDRGTIAAEAARHGFALAEIVGQNTLARGLPGIQAAAALLALARALPAFPFAPFWETLARRSLDQGFDALLGTDGTFAESALQRRLDLLGHGRSVADLLGDEAPGPTIAARVAAALPGLARLLDPGGRLPPFGDGASALDHAGWIARLVRPEAGDLVAARDAAPAEPPTEACDVTALRYDGPERGWAHFACQHAGPSLPEHRDATSFVFATGGSRWIVEGGGEGTETGAARHYLPSARAHNVAIPDGREPVAGRAWPTARLDLDGARVLAFASNVHGPDYDHARLFLVLDDLGGLAVLDRFVARSDGPSRAVSFEGLLHLPPDTLVALSGPRRALARQEGGRLDFQPWTVTGQGAGMDVVIGRSDRPGRMQGFVAAGNGGLRAAPVLRYAFTGRGRVCGGMILAADGEAERRLVHLLGTDAVRRLAEGF
;
A
#
# COMPACT_ATOMS: atom_id res chain seq x y z
N MET A 1 43.79 36.73 -3.88
CA MET A 1 44.82 36.32 -4.87
C MET A 1 45.30 34.92 -4.49
N GLY A 2 44.85 33.82 -5.09
CA GLY A 2 43.86 33.65 -6.14
C GLY A 2 42.76 32.65 -5.75
N GLU A 3 41.54 33.01 -6.11
CA GLU A 3 40.43 32.11 -6.42
C GLU A 3 40.70 31.51 -7.81
N ARG A 4 40.71 30.18 -7.92
CA ARG A 4 40.51 29.36 -9.13
C ARG A 4 40.84 27.92 -8.74
N ASP A 5 39.81 27.12 -8.45
CA ASP A 5 39.73 25.65 -8.70
C ASP A 5 38.64 24.97 -7.85
N ALA A 6 37.38 25.41 -7.98
CA ALA A 6 36.23 24.66 -7.44
C ALA A 6 35.01 24.62 -8.39
N GLU A 7 35.16 25.04 -9.65
CA GLU A 7 34.04 25.18 -10.61
C GLU A 7 34.22 24.39 -11.92
N ARG A 8 35.03 23.33 -11.92
CA ARG A 8 35.13 22.44 -13.08
C ARG A 8 34.62 21.05 -12.75
N GLY A 9 33.35 20.80 -13.08
CA GLY A 9 32.86 19.44 -13.26
C GLY A 9 31.39 19.16 -13.03
N LEU A 10 30.44 20.09 -13.19
CA LEU A 10 29.00 19.77 -13.11
C LEU A 10 28.08 20.46 -14.13
N GLU A 11 28.63 21.14 -15.14
CA GLU A 11 27.86 21.71 -16.24
C GLU A 11 28.30 21.08 -17.57
N GLY A 12 27.56 20.07 -18.02
CA GLY A 12 27.80 19.43 -19.31
C GLY A 12 27.22 18.03 -19.49
N GLU A 13 25.95 17.78 -19.16
CA GLU A 13 25.27 16.51 -19.52
C GLU A 13 23.81 16.68 -20.00
N ASP A 14 23.40 17.86 -20.45
CA ASP A 14 22.06 18.04 -21.06
C ASP A 14 22.04 17.84 -22.60
N GLY A 15 23.02 17.12 -23.15
CA GLY A 15 23.09 16.83 -24.58
C GLY A 15 23.57 15.42 -24.90
N GLN A 16 22.67 14.56 -25.40
CA GLN A 16 22.96 13.33 -26.17
C GLN A 16 23.88 12.26 -25.52
N GLY A 17 23.91 12.13 -24.18
CA GLY A 17 24.59 11.03 -23.48
C GLY A 17 23.69 9.81 -23.22
N GLY A 18 24.21 8.60 -23.38
CA GLY A 18 23.51 7.34 -23.02
C GLY A 18 23.24 7.21 -21.51
N VAL A 19 22.48 6.19 -21.11
CA VAL A 19 22.15 5.95 -19.69
C VAL A 19 23.42 5.62 -18.89
N PRO A 20 23.77 6.39 -17.82
CA PRO A 20 24.90 6.06 -16.96
C PRO A 20 24.72 4.70 -16.28
N VAL A 21 25.74 3.85 -16.39
CA VAL A 21 25.81 2.53 -15.75
C VAL A 21 26.84 2.56 -14.63
N ARG A 22 26.51 2.00 -13.47
CA ARG A 22 27.41 1.82 -12.32
C ARG A 22 27.59 0.33 -12.04
N LEU A 23 28.84 -0.08 -11.86
CA LEU A 23 29.22 -1.40 -11.36
C LEU A 23 29.41 -1.32 -9.84
N PRO A 24 29.27 -2.43 -9.10
CA PRO A 24 29.60 -2.45 -7.68
C PRO A 24 31.06 -2.05 -7.46
N ALA A 25 31.30 -1.06 -6.58
CA ALA A 25 32.63 -0.62 -6.17
C ALA A 25 33.30 -1.64 -5.25
N ALA A 26 32.51 -2.33 -4.42
CA ALA A 26 32.96 -3.38 -3.52
C ALA A 26 31.91 -4.46 -3.34
N VAL A 27 32.37 -5.68 -3.01
CA VAL A 27 31.49 -6.82 -2.70
C VAL A 27 31.93 -7.48 -1.40
N ARG A 28 30.97 -7.77 -0.52
CA ARG A 28 31.17 -8.52 0.74
C ARG A 28 30.24 -9.72 0.80
N TYR A 29 30.65 -10.77 1.51
CA TYR A 29 29.88 -12.01 1.62
C TYR A 29 29.69 -12.42 3.09
N ALA A 30 28.57 -13.08 3.38
CA ALA A 30 28.30 -13.69 4.68
C ALA A 30 27.47 -14.98 4.56
N GLY A 31 27.49 -15.80 5.60
CA GLY A 31 26.61 -16.97 5.73
C GLY A 31 26.80 -18.04 4.66
N GLY A 32 28.02 -18.21 4.14
CA GLY A 32 28.31 -19.19 3.08
C GLY A 32 28.14 -18.67 1.65
N ALA A 33 27.76 -17.39 1.47
CA ALA A 33 27.89 -16.75 0.17
C ALA A 33 29.36 -16.52 -0.20
N GLY A 34 29.66 -16.40 -1.49
CA GLY A 34 31.02 -16.20 -1.97
C GLY A 34 31.09 -15.73 -3.43
N PRO A 35 32.29 -15.43 -3.93
CA PRO A 35 32.51 -15.14 -5.33
C PRO A 35 32.19 -16.37 -6.19
N GLY A 36 31.66 -16.14 -7.39
CA GLY A 36 31.50 -17.16 -8.41
C GLY A 36 32.79 -17.40 -9.21
N GLY A 37 32.70 -18.23 -10.26
CA GLY A 37 33.82 -18.60 -11.11
C GLY A 37 34.38 -17.47 -12.01
N ARG A 38 33.79 -16.27 -12.02
CA ARG A 38 34.28 -15.10 -12.76
C ARG A 38 33.88 -13.79 -12.08
N ALA A 39 34.53 -12.68 -12.47
CA ALA A 39 34.13 -11.34 -12.04
C ALA A 39 32.66 -11.06 -12.41
N GLY A 40 31.95 -10.39 -11.49
CA GLY A 40 30.51 -10.13 -11.61
C GLY A 40 29.61 -11.33 -11.31
N LEU A 41 30.18 -12.50 -10.99
CA LEU A 41 29.43 -13.68 -10.58
C LEU A 41 29.55 -13.88 -9.08
N HIS A 42 28.43 -14.17 -8.42
CA HIS A 42 28.35 -14.42 -6.99
C HIS A 42 27.46 -15.62 -6.72
N VAL A 43 27.75 -16.37 -5.66
CA VAL A 43 26.92 -17.50 -5.22
C VAL A 43 26.39 -17.20 -3.83
N VAL A 44 25.07 -17.25 -3.69
CA VAL A 44 24.39 -17.17 -2.41
C VAL A 44 23.97 -18.58 -2.03
N ALA A 45 24.64 -19.17 -1.03
CA ALA A 45 24.34 -20.52 -0.57
C ALA A 45 22.90 -20.64 -0.04
N ALA A 46 22.35 -21.86 -0.09
CA ALA A 46 21.16 -22.19 0.67
C ALA A 46 21.54 -22.32 2.15
N ASN A 47 21.20 -21.30 2.95
CA ASN A 47 21.19 -21.39 4.41
C ASN A 47 20.46 -20.17 4.98
N HIS A 48 19.31 -20.41 5.61
CA HIS A 48 18.23 -19.44 5.87
C HIS A 48 18.67 -18.05 6.39
N ARG A 49 18.11 -16.98 5.80
CA ARG A 49 18.22 -15.52 6.06
C ARG A 49 19.60 -14.86 6.27
N PHE A 50 20.66 -15.60 6.57
CA PHE A 50 21.99 -15.06 6.88
C PHE A 50 22.98 -15.17 5.72
N ALA A 51 22.76 -16.10 4.78
CA ALA A 51 23.54 -16.19 3.55
C ALA A 51 23.24 -15.00 2.64
N ARG A 52 24.26 -14.17 2.35
CA ARG A 52 24.09 -12.95 1.55
C ARG A 52 25.35 -12.45 0.85
N ALA A 53 25.17 -11.85 -0.32
CA ALA A 53 26.16 -11.01 -0.99
C ALA A 53 25.74 -9.54 -0.88
N VAL A 54 26.67 -8.66 -0.50
CA VAL A 54 26.44 -7.21 -0.34
C VAL A 54 27.25 -6.48 -1.40
N LEU A 55 26.58 -5.71 -2.25
CA LEU A 55 27.11 -4.98 -3.40
C LEU A 55 27.05 -3.48 -3.09
N ALA A 56 28.19 -2.81 -3.02
CA ALA A 56 28.26 -1.37 -2.74
C ALA A 56 28.30 -0.55 -4.03
N PHE A 57 27.45 0.46 -4.14
CA PHE A 57 27.43 1.44 -5.23
C PHE A 57 27.67 2.83 -4.65
N GLU A 58 28.63 3.56 -5.23
CA GLU A 58 29.09 4.85 -4.71
C GLU A 58 28.84 5.99 -5.72
N GLY A 59 28.76 7.22 -5.22
CA GLY A 59 28.67 8.42 -6.05
C GLY A 59 27.37 8.50 -6.84
N LEU A 60 26.26 8.12 -6.19
CA LEU A 60 24.91 8.15 -6.75
C LEU A 60 24.30 9.54 -6.61
N ARG A 61 23.45 9.89 -7.57
CA ARG A 61 22.77 11.19 -7.60
C ARG A 61 21.51 11.15 -6.73
N PRO A 62 21.37 12.00 -5.70
CA PRO A 62 20.14 12.11 -4.92
C PRO A 62 18.94 12.44 -5.82
N GLY A 63 17.78 11.85 -5.54
CA GLY A 63 16.54 12.06 -6.30
C GLY A 63 16.49 11.44 -7.70
N ALA A 64 17.55 10.80 -8.18
CA ALA A 64 17.54 10.11 -9.46
C ALA A 64 16.65 8.85 -9.41
N TRP A 65 15.97 8.55 -10.51
CA TRP A 65 15.28 7.27 -10.68
C TRP A 65 16.28 6.21 -11.12
N ALA A 66 16.57 5.24 -10.25
CA ALA A 66 17.56 4.21 -10.49
C ALA A 66 16.89 2.86 -10.78
N CYS A 67 17.61 1.96 -11.47
CA CYS A 67 17.17 0.59 -11.69
C CYS A 67 18.33 -0.38 -11.48
N LEU A 68 18.22 -1.24 -10.48
CA LEU A 68 19.08 -2.40 -10.30
C LEU A 68 18.73 -3.44 -11.37
N GLU A 69 19.74 -3.94 -12.07
CA GLU A 69 19.61 -5.08 -12.98
C GLU A 69 20.62 -6.16 -12.60
N LEU A 70 20.16 -7.41 -12.49
CA LEU A 70 21.02 -8.56 -12.22
C LEU A 70 20.41 -9.85 -12.78
N GLY A 71 21.26 -10.82 -13.14
CA GLY A 71 20.81 -12.18 -13.45
C GLY A 71 20.68 -13.02 -12.19
N LEU A 72 19.63 -13.85 -12.12
CA LEU A 72 19.49 -14.91 -11.12
C LEU A 72 19.36 -16.25 -11.81
N ALA A 73 20.24 -17.19 -11.47
CA ALA A 73 20.16 -18.58 -11.89
C ALA A 73 19.95 -19.48 -10.67
N TYR A 74 18.84 -20.21 -10.68
CA TYR A 74 18.49 -21.19 -9.66
C TYR A 74 19.05 -22.56 -10.02
N ASP A 75 19.44 -23.33 -9.01
CA ASP A 75 19.74 -24.74 -9.18
C ASP A 75 18.48 -25.52 -9.63
N GLY A 76 18.67 -26.56 -10.46
CA GLY A 76 17.57 -27.38 -10.95
C GLY A 76 16.82 -28.16 -9.85
N THR A 77 17.40 -28.26 -8.65
CA THR A 77 16.81 -28.90 -7.47
C THR A 77 16.03 -27.94 -6.56
N GLU A 78 15.88 -26.66 -6.94
CA GLU A 78 15.15 -25.66 -6.15
C GLU A 78 13.67 -26.04 -5.96
N ALA A 79 13.26 -26.27 -4.72
CA ALA A 79 11.92 -26.73 -4.37
C ALA A 79 10.94 -25.56 -4.11
N ALA A 80 11.43 -24.36 -3.80
CA ALA A 80 10.61 -23.16 -3.55
C ALA A 80 10.17 -22.46 -4.85
N GLY A 81 9.94 -23.22 -5.93
CA GLY A 81 9.61 -22.69 -7.26
C GLY A 81 8.41 -21.74 -7.31
N LEU A 82 7.40 -21.99 -6.47
CA LEU A 82 6.15 -21.22 -6.39
C LEU A 82 6.12 -20.17 -5.26
N SER A 83 7.22 -20.00 -4.52
CA SER A 83 7.28 -18.97 -3.49
C SER A 83 7.33 -17.58 -4.15
N PRO A 84 6.44 -16.64 -3.78
CA PRO A 84 6.45 -15.29 -4.33
C PRO A 84 7.64 -14.45 -3.81
N ASP A 85 8.32 -14.93 -2.77
CA ASP A 85 9.36 -14.26 -2.01
C ASP A 85 10.64 -15.13 -1.88
N CYS A 86 10.95 -15.98 -2.87
CA CYS A 86 12.06 -16.95 -2.81
C CYS A 86 13.42 -16.33 -2.41
N ILE A 87 13.76 -15.16 -2.96
CA ILE A 87 14.99 -14.40 -2.68
C ILE A 87 14.63 -12.99 -2.21
N GLY A 88 15.35 -12.49 -1.19
CA GLY A 88 15.24 -11.10 -0.74
C GLY A 88 16.36 -10.24 -1.32
N ILE A 89 16.01 -9.09 -1.92
CA ILE A 89 16.96 -8.05 -2.27
C ILE A 89 16.75 -6.89 -1.30
N GLY A 90 17.70 -6.67 -0.39
CA GLY A 90 17.73 -5.56 0.57
C GLY A 90 18.44 -4.33 0.00
N PHE A 91 17.98 -3.14 0.39
CA PHE A 91 18.53 -1.85 0.01
C PHE A 91 18.79 -1.04 1.27
N ASP A 92 20.06 -0.69 1.49
CA ASP A 92 20.52 0.16 2.58
C ASP A 92 21.13 1.45 1.99
N PHE A 93 20.40 2.55 2.16
CA PHE A 93 20.78 3.86 1.64
C PHE A 93 21.69 4.57 2.62
N LEU A 94 22.79 5.13 2.12
CA LEU A 94 23.85 5.67 2.97
C LEU A 94 24.02 7.17 2.77
N ALA A 95 24.20 7.89 3.89
CA ALA A 95 24.66 9.28 3.91
C ALA A 95 26.14 9.37 3.49
N ALA A 96 26.65 10.60 3.33
CA ALA A 96 28.00 10.86 2.80
C ALA A 96 29.16 10.32 3.67
N ASP A 97 28.91 10.05 4.96
CA ASP A 97 29.88 9.40 5.84
C ASP A 97 29.69 7.87 5.94
N GLY A 98 28.80 7.30 5.12
CA GLY A 98 28.50 5.87 5.09
C GLY A 98 27.50 5.39 6.15
N SER A 99 26.89 6.31 6.92
CA SER A 99 25.84 5.93 7.89
C SER A 99 24.50 5.59 7.22
N SER A 100 23.85 4.54 7.72
CA SER A 100 22.60 3.99 7.18
C SER A 100 21.38 4.89 7.48
N LEU A 101 20.55 5.10 6.46
CA LEU A 101 19.32 5.88 6.52
C LEU A 101 18.11 4.93 6.58
N ASP A 102 17.45 4.90 7.74
CA ASP A 102 16.30 4.05 8.03
C ASP A 102 14.98 4.72 7.64
N LEU A 103 14.87 5.11 6.38
CA LEU A 103 13.74 5.87 5.82
C LEU A 103 12.44 5.08 5.87
N ASP A 104 11.34 5.69 6.33
CA ASP A 104 10.01 5.04 6.36
C ASP A 104 9.58 4.49 5.00
N HIS A 105 9.89 5.22 3.93
CA HIS A 105 9.40 4.95 2.59
C HIS A 105 10.44 5.37 1.55
N VAL A 106 10.66 4.48 0.58
CA VAL A 106 11.41 4.77 -0.65
C VAL A 106 10.54 4.36 -1.83
N PRO A 107 10.16 5.27 -2.73
CA PRO A 107 9.34 4.93 -3.89
C PRO A 107 9.95 3.77 -4.68
N GLY A 108 9.15 2.73 -4.89
CA GLY A 108 9.54 1.50 -5.59
C GLY A 108 10.11 0.38 -4.72
N LEU A 109 10.18 0.55 -3.39
CA LEU A 109 10.65 -0.49 -2.45
C LEU A 109 9.66 -0.67 -1.28
N ALA A 110 9.72 -1.83 -0.63
CA ALA A 110 8.94 -2.12 0.57
C ALA A 110 9.82 -2.04 1.83
N ARG A 111 9.28 -1.51 2.93
CA ARG A 111 9.92 -1.57 4.25
C ARG A 111 10.08 -3.04 4.68
N SER A 112 11.21 -3.39 5.29
CA SER A 112 11.46 -4.73 5.84
C SER A 112 12.16 -4.63 7.20
N LEU A 113 12.07 -5.70 8.01
CA LEU A 113 12.70 -5.76 9.33
C LEU A 113 14.18 -6.17 9.27
N LEU A 114 14.59 -6.83 8.18
CA LEU A 114 15.96 -7.38 8.05
C LEU A 114 16.92 -6.47 7.31
N ASP A 115 16.40 -5.75 6.34
CA ASP A 115 17.07 -4.73 5.54
C ASP A 115 16.12 -3.51 5.55
N PRO A 116 16.59 -2.26 5.64
CA PRO A 116 15.71 -1.10 5.81
C PRO A 116 14.62 -1.03 4.73
N GLN A 117 15.01 -1.32 3.48
CA GLN A 117 14.13 -1.43 2.33
C GLN A 117 14.41 -2.76 1.60
N ALA A 118 13.41 -3.31 0.92
CA ALA A 118 13.51 -4.61 0.26
C ALA A 118 12.63 -4.73 -0.99
N ALA A 119 13.03 -5.64 -1.87
CA ALA A 119 12.24 -6.20 -2.95
C ALA A 119 12.28 -7.74 -2.89
N TRP A 120 11.12 -8.37 -3.02
CA TRP A 120 10.97 -9.83 -2.94
C TRP A 120 10.92 -10.43 -4.34
N ILE A 121 11.79 -11.41 -4.61
CA ILE A 121 11.91 -12.05 -5.91
C ILE A 121 11.31 -13.45 -5.85
N ALA A 122 10.36 -13.70 -6.75
CA ALA A 122 9.68 -14.98 -6.84
C ALA A 122 10.61 -16.11 -7.31
N GLY A 123 10.24 -17.34 -6.93
CA GLY A 123 10.95 -18.56 -7.31
C GLY A 123 10.88 -18.86 -8.82
N PRO A 124 11.72 -19.80 -9.30
CA PRO A 124 11.92 -20.05 -10.73
C PRO A 124 10.67 -20.51 -11.49
N ALA A 125 9.64 -21.04 -10.84
CA ALA A 125 8.40 -21.43 -11.53
C ALA A 125 7.48 -20.22 -11.81
N LEU A 126 7.63 -19.15 -11.03
CA LEU A 126 6.93 -17.87 -11.20
C LEU A 126 7.76 -16.85 -12.00
N ALA A 127 9.08 -16.92 -11.94
CA ALA A 127 9.97 -16.03 -12.68
C ALA A 127 10.10 -16.41 -14.18
N ASP A 128 10.33 -15.41 -15.04
CA ASP A 128 10.77 -15.66 -16.42
C ASP A 128 12.31 -15.81 -16.43
N GLY A 129 12.80 -17.01 -16.12
CA GLY A 129 14.22 -17.31 -15.86
C GLY A 129 15.20 -17.07 -17.01
N GLN A 130 14.76 -16.51 -18.14
CA GLN A 130 15.64 -16.06 -19.24
C GLN A 130 15.95 -14.57 -19.19
N ARG A 131 15.31 -13.79 -18.30
CA ARG A 131 15.43 -12.34 -18.22
C ARG A 131 16.09 -11.90 -16.92
N PRO A 132 16.84 -10.79 -16.92
CA PRO A 132 17.39 -10.25 -15.69
C PRO A 132 16.28 -9.72 -14.79
N VAL A 133 16.51 -9.83 -13.48
CA VAL A 133 15.70 -9.17 -12.45
C VAL A 133 15.95 -7.67 -12.53
N ARG A 134 14.86 -6.90 -12.51
CA ARG A 134 14.90 -5.44 -12.52
C ARG A 134 14.12 -4.89 -11.32
N VAL A 135 14.76 -4.02 -10.55
CA VAL A 135 14.14 -3.33 -9.41
C VAL A 135 14.43 -1.85 -9.53
N ALA A 136 13.39 -1.04 -9.76
CA ALA A 136 13.53 0.40 -9.88
C ALA A 136 13.04 1.12 -8.63
N PHE A 137 13.68 2.24 -8.31
CA PHE A 137 13.41 3.00 -7.11
C PHE A 137 13.92 4.44 -7.25
N ARG A 138 13.40 5.34 -6.43
CA ARG A 138 13.93 6.70 -6.30
C ARG A 138 15.07 6.72 -5.29
N MET A 139 16.24 7.26 -5.66
CA MET A 139 17.30 7.56 -4.69
C MET A 139 16.80 8.60 -3.67
N PRO A 140 16.90 8.35 -2.35
CA PRO A 140 16.57 9.33 -1.33
C PRO A 140 17.41 10.61 -1.45
N ASP A 141 16.84 11.75 -1.06
CA ASP A 141 17.52 13.04 -1.19
C ASP A 141 18.71 13.20 -0.23
N GLN A 142 18.72 12.42 0.86
CA GLN A 142 19.80 12.39 1.85
C GLN A 142 20.92 11.38 1.50
N ALA A 143 20.70 10.51 0.52
CA ALA A 143 21.61 9.41 0.22
C ALA A 143 22.53 9.73 -0.96
N CYS A 144 23.81 9.39 -0.85
CA CYS A 144 24.77 9.45 -1.96
C CYS A 144 25.29 8.08 -2.36
N ASP A 145 25.17 7.08 -1.48
CA ASP A 145 25.63 5.71 -1.74
C ASP A 145 24.53 4.70 -1.40
N LEU A 146 24.70 3.47 -1.89
CA LEU A 146 23.75 2.38 -1.72
C LEU A 146 24.47 1.05 -1.52
N ALA A 147 24.09 0.30 -0.49
CA ALA A 147 24.44 -1.10 -0.34
C ALA A 147 23.24 -1.99 -0.69
N VAL A 148 23.38 -2.82 -1.72
CA VAL A 148 22.38 -3.80 -2.13
C VAL A 148 22.75 -5.17 -1.61
N THR A 149 21.85 -5.80 -0.86
CA THR A 149 22.05 -7.15 -0.32
C THR A 149 21.21 -8.16 -1.09
N VAL A 150 21.82 -9.16 -1.72
CA VAL A 150 21.10 -10.33 -2.25
C VAL A 150 21.17 -11.45 -1.22
N ARG A 151 20.01 -11.88 -0.71
CA ARG A 151 19.90 -12.72 0.48
C ARG A 151 19.10 -14.00 0.21
N SER A 152 19.57 -15.11 0.78
CA SER A 152 18.79 -16.35 0.87
C SER A 152 17.58 -16.17 1.79
N TRP A 153 16.38 -16.53 1.32
CA TRP A 153 15.15 -16.43 2.10
C TRP A 153 14.44 -17.77 2.22
N ARG A 154 13.73 -18.18 1.17
CA ARG A 154 13.02 -19.48 1.10
C ARG A 154 13.64 -20.45 0.10
N ASN A 155 14.65 -20.03 -0.65
CA ASN A 155 15.38 -20.91 -1.56
C ASN A 155 15.96 -22.12 -0.82
N THR A 156 15.78 -23.30 -1.38
CA THR A 156 16.28 -24.56 -0.82
C THR A 156 17.62 -24.99 -1.43
N ALA A 157 18.05 -24.35 -2.52
CA ALA A 157 19.32 -24.59 -3.17
C ALA A 157 20.10 -23.26 -3.39
N PRO A 158 21.44 -23.32 -3.59
CA PRO A 158 22.23 -22.13 -3.89
C PRO A 158 21.71 -21.39 -5.13
N VAL A 159 21.78 -20.06 -5.09
CA VAL A 159 21.42 -19.19 -6.22
C VAL A 159 22.65 -18.45 -6.71
N THR A 160 22.83 -18.42 -8.02
CA THR A 160 23.90 -17.66 -8.66
C THR A 160 23.38 -16.29 -9.09
N VAL A 161 24.08 -15.24 -8.69
CA VAL A 161 23.83 -13.84 -9.08
C VAL A 161 24.88 -13.44 -10.11
N SER A 162 24.46 -12.88 -11.24
CA SER A 162 25.37 -12.50 -12.32
C SER A 162 25.19 -11.05 -12.76
N ASP A 163 26.31 -10.41 -13.04
CA ASP A 163 26.43 -9.11 -13.71
C ASP A 163 25.53 -8.01 -13.09
N PRO A 164 25.58 -7.81 -11.75
CA PRO A 164 24.77 -6.77 -11.12
C PRO A 164 25.26 -5.39 -11.56
N ILE A 165 24.33 -4.57 -12.05
CA ILE A 165 24.57 -3.19 -12.45
C ILE A 165 23.47 -2.27 -11.90
N LEU A 166 23.79 -1.00 -11.74
CA LEU A 166 22.83 0.04 -11.41
C LEU A 166 22.75 1.05 -12.56
N LEU A 167 21.58 1.17 -13.16
CA LEU A 167 21.26 2.17 -14.18
C LEU A 167 20.77 3.43 -13.49
N ILE A 168 21.35 4.59 -13.83
CA ILE A 168 20.95 5.87 -13.25
C ILE A 168 20.17 6.68 -14.27
N GLY A 169 18.88 6.88 -14.01
CA GLY A 169 18.00 7.66 -14.87
C GLY A 169 17.98 9.15 -14.55
N ARG A 170 17.05 9.85 -15.20
CA ARG A 170 16.74 11.25 -14.89
C ARG A 170 16.10 11.35 -13.48
N PRO A 171 16.14 12.54 -12.85
CA PRO A 171 15.35 12.81 -11.65
C PRO A 171 13.88 12.46 -11.86
N ASP A 172 13.26 11.91 -10.83
CA ASP A 172 11.81 11.69 -10.82
C ASP A 172 11.08 13.04 -10.95
N PRO A 173 10.19 13.24 -11.93
CA PRO A 173 9.39 14.46 -12.01
C PRO A 173 8.36 14.58 -10.88
N GLY A 174 8.25 13.58 -9.99
CA GLY A 174 7.29 13.58 -8.89
C GLY A 174 7.65 14.46 -7.72
N PRO A 175 6.64 14.75 -6.87
CA PRO A 175 6.90 15.44 -5.62
C PRO A 175 7.90 14.60 -4.81
N ALA A 176 8.93 15.28 -4.30
CA ALA A 176 9.87 14.63 -3.41
C ALA A 176 9.13 14.13 -2.15
N PRO A 177 9.53 12.97 -1.59
CA PRO A 177 9.00 12.53 -0.31
C PRO A 177 9.13 13.64 0.75
N ARG A 178 8.08 13.83 1.55
CA ARG A 178 8.07 14.87 2.60
C ARG A 178 9.20 14.60 3.60
N ARG A 179 10.02 15.62 3.85
CA ARG A 179 11.10 15.61 4.84
C ARG A 179 10.66 16.37 6.09
N ARG A 180 11.11 15.94 7.27
CA ARG A 180 10.81 16.59 8.54
C ARG A 180 12.04 17.34 9.06
N ARG A 181 12.20 18.58 8.61
CA ARG A 181 13.25 19.47 9.08
C ARG A 181 12.88 20.04 10.44
N LEU A 182 13.77 19.89 11.42
CA LEU A 182 13.52 20.37 12.78
C LEU A 182 13.54 21.90 12.87
N ASP A 183 14.20 22.58 11.93
CA ASP A 183 14.24 24.04 11.84
C ASP A 183 12.88 24.68 11.47
N GLU A 184 12.00 23.94 10.79
CA GLU A 184 10.68 24.43 10.35
C GLU A 184 9.66 24.47 11.51
N GLY A 185 9.89 23.67 12.54
CA GLY A 185 9.10 23.63 13.76
C GLY A 185 9.42 22.39 14.61
N PRO A 186 9.42 22.51 15.95
CA PRO A 186 9.66 21.36 16.81
C PRO A 186 8.53 20.34 16.68
N LEU A 187 8.88 19.06 16.68
CA LEU A 187 7.93 17.97 16.78
C LEU A 187 7.49 17.82 18.24
N VAL A 188 6.21 18.06 18.50
CA VAL A 188 5.59 17.85 19.81
C VAL A 188 4.89 16.49 19.87
N LEU A 189 5.24 15.69 20.86
CA LEU A 189 4.61 14.42 21.19
C LEU A 189 3.97 14.55 22.58
N ARG A 190 2.76 14.03 22.75
CA ARG A 190 2.09 13.97 24.04
C ARG A 190 1.49 12.59 24.21
N TYR A 191 1.84 11.94 25.32
CA TYR A 191 1.35 10.60 25.65
C TYR A 191 0.85 10.57 27.09
N ALA A 192 -0.27 9.89 27.30
CA ALA A 192 -0.66 9.49 28.65
C ALA A 192 0.22 8.33 29.12
N LEU A 193 0.39 8.20 30.42
CA LEU A 193 1.23 7.19 31.04
C LEU A 193 0.39 6.31 31.98
N PRO A 194 0.55 4.98 31.91
CA PRO A 194 0.12 4.11 32.99
C PRO A 194 0.96 4.41 34.24
N ASP A 195 0.35 4.31 35.42
CA ASP A 195 1.02 4.65 36.68
C ASP A 195 2.28 3.79 36.90
N GLY A 196 3.41 4.47 37.11
CA GLY A 196 4.71 3.83 37.34
C GLY A 196 5.35 3.12 36.14
N VAL A 197 4.74 3.14 34.95
CA VAL A 197 5.22 2.39 33.78
C VAL A 197 6.05 3.26 32.83
N GLY A 198 7.28 2.81 32.53
CA GLY A 198 8.19 3.48 31.60
C GLY A 198 7.80 3.34 30.12
N LEU A 199 8.25 4.31 29.31
CA LEU A 199 8.18 4.25 27.84
C LEU A 199 9.58 4.20 27.23
N THR A 200 9.69 3.56 26.06
CA THR A 200 10.89 3.60 25.21
C THR A 200 10.54 4.28 23.89
N LEU A 201 11.17 5.43 23.61
CA LEU A 201 11.06 6.12 22.33
C LEU A 201 12.30 5.84 21.48
N ARG A 202 12.13 5.43 20.22
CA ARG A 202 13.23 5.18 19.28
C ARG A 202 13.02 6.01 18.03
N GLY A 203 14.09 6.54 17.46
CA GLY A 203 14.04 7.28 16.21
C GLY A 203 15.41 7.43 15.60
N GLN A 204 15.50 8.15 14.49
CA GLN A 204 16.77 8.47 13.84
C GLN A 204 16.82 9.93 13.43
N LEU A 205 17.96 10.57 13.66
CA LEU A 205 18.27 11.89 13.13
C LEU A 205 19.23 11.79 11.95
N THR A 206 19.10 12.73 11.03
CA THR A 206 20.10 13.00 10.01
C THR A 206 20.50 14.46 10.01
N ALA A 207 21.79 14.76 9.78
CA ALA A 207 22.31 16.11 9.63
C ALA A 207 23.26 16.20 8.42
N PRO A 208 23.38 17.37 7.75
CA PRO A 208 24.25 17.53 6.58
C PRO A 208 25.73 17.28 6.89
N ARG A 209 26.14 17.43 8.15
CA ARG A 209 27.47 17.14 8.67
C ARG A 209 27.33 16.47 10.04
N PRO A 210 28.30 15.64 10.47
CA PRO A 210 28.29 15.11 11.82
C PRO A 210 28.21 16.23 12.86
N ASP A 211 27.27 16.12 13.81
CA ASP A 211 27.03 17.14 14.83
C ASP A 211 26.62 16.51 16.18
N GLU A 212 27.41 16.76 17.23
CA GLU A 212 27.13 16.26 18.59
C GLU A 212 25.87 16.89 19.20
N HIS A 213 25.47 18.07 18.74
CA HIS A 213 24.32 18.84 19.21
C HIS A 213 23.28 19.07 18.09
N ALA A 214 23.09 18.07 17.24
CA ALA A 214 22.17 18.17 16.10
C ALA A 214 20.73 18.53 16.51
N ALA A 215 20.24 17.99 17.62
CA ALA A 215 18.92 18.31 18.15
C ALA A 215 18.84 18.08 19.68
N ARG A 216 17.70 18.44 20.25
CA ARG A 216 17.35 18.18 21.65
C ARG A 216 15.92 17.67 21.77
N VAL A 217 15.66 16.97 22.87
CA VAL A 217 14.30 16.65 23.34
C VAL A 217 14.08 17.36 24.66
N ARG A 218 13.11 18.26 24.71
CA ARG A 218 12.59 18.81 25.98
C ARG A 218 11.51 17.86 26.51
N LEU A 219 11.63 17.52 27.79
CA LEU A 219 10.76 16.61 28.52
C LEU A 219 9.93 17.41 29.52
N VAL A 220 8.63 17.16 29.59
CA VAL A 220 7.75 17.68 30.65
C VAL A 220 6.81 16.57 31.10
N TYR A 221 6.96 16.10 32.34
CA TYR A 221 6.00 15.17 32.95
C TYR A 221 4.85 15.95 33.58
N ARG A 222 3.64 15.41 33.47
CA ARG A 222 2.43 16.02 34.01
C ARG A 222 1.69 15.06 34.92
N ASP A 223 1.07 15.59 35.95
CA ASP A 223 0.16 14.84 36.82
C ASP A 223 -1.24 14.69 36.18
N ALA A 224 -2.15 14.02 36.89
CA ALA A 224 -3.53 13.81 36.43
C ALA A 224 -4.35 15.10 36.31
N ALA A 225 -3.91 16.20 36.93
CA ALA A 225 -4.51 17.53 36.81
C ALA A 225 -3.88 18.37 35.68
N ASP A 226 -3.05 17.75 34.84
CA ASP A 226 -2.27 18.38 33.77
C ASP A 226 -1.20 19.38 34.26
N ALA A 227 -0.87 19.37 35.55
CA ALA A 227 0.15 20.23 36.13
C ALA A 227 1.56 19.65 35.90
N GLU A 228 2.52 20.51 35.57
CA GLU A 228 3.92 20.12 35.39
C GLU A 228 4.53 19.62 36.71
N ILE A 229 5.11 18.42 36.67
CA ILE A 229 5.90 17.87 37.77
C ILE A 229 7.31 18.42 37.65
N ALA A 230 7.81 19.11 38.68
CA ALA A 230 9.12 19.75 38.62
C ALA A 230 10.27 18.72 38.43
N PRO A 231 11.30 19.04 37.62
CA PRO A 231 12.52 18.22 37.51
C PRO A 231 13.33 18.23 38.83
N PRO A 232 14.28 17.30 39.05
CA PRO A 232 14.98 16.48 38.06
C PRO A 232 14.24 15.21 37.63
N TYR A 233 14.27 14.92 36.33
CA TYR A 233 13.82 13.63 35.80
C TYR A 233 15.00 12.68 35.62
N PRO A 234 14.84 11.38 35.86
CA PRO A 234 15.89 10.39 35.60
C PRO A 234 16.36 10.45 34.15
N GLY A 235 17.68 10.57 33.94
CA GLY A 235 18.28 10.56 32.59
C GLY A 235 18.18 11.87 31.80
N ALA A 236 17.60 12.93 32.36
CA ALA A 236 17.55 14.26 31.74
C ALA A 236 18.45 15.28 32.47
N VAL A 237 18.98 16.25 31.73
CA VAL A 237 19.73 17.38 32.29
C VAL A 237 18.79 18.56 32.45
N SER A 238 18.73 19.16 33.64
CA SER A 238 17.93 20.38 33.88
C SER A 238 18.75 21.62 33.53
N VAL A 239 18.33 22.34 32.50
CA VAL A 239 19.01 23.55 32.01
C VAL A 239 18.17 24.78 32.35
N PRO A 240 18.73 25.83 32.99
CA PRO A 240 18.00 27.06 33.31
C PRO A 240 17.36 27.68 32.06
N GLY A 241 16.08 28.05 32.14
CA GLY A 241 15.30 28.62 31.03
C GLY A 241 14.76 27.59 30.02
N LEU A 242 15.36 26.40 29.95
CA LEU A 242 15.02 25.34 28.98
C LEU A 242 14.26 24.14 29.58
N GLY A 243 14.43 23.91 30.89
CA GLY A 243 13.82 22.79 31.60
C GLY A 243 14.64 21.50 31.48
N ALA A 244 13.99 20.34 31.61
CA ALA A 244 14.64 19.04 31.46
C ALA A 244 14.82 18.69 29.98
N VAL A 245 16.07 18.45 29.57
CA VAL A 245 16.44 18.18 28.18
C VAL A 245 17.34 16.95 28.04
N VAL A 246 17.25 16.30 26.88
CA VAL A 246 18.17 15.26 26.41
C VAL A 246 18.78 15.71 25.10
N ASN A 247 20.11 15.66 25.01
CA ASN A 247 20.83 15.95 23.78
C ASN A 247 20.70 14.80 22.78
N LEU A 248 20.43 15.10 21.52
CA LEU A 248 20.43 14.13 20.43
C LEU A 248 21.57 14.47 19.44
N SER A 249 22.51 13.55 19.31
CA SER A 249 23.65 13.67 18.40
C SER A 249 23.36 13.05 17.04
N ALA A 250 23.85 13.67 15.97
CA ALA A 250 24.00 13.10 14.63
C ALA A 250 25.49 12.86 14.33
N VAL A 251 26.17 12.07 15.18
CA VAL A 251 27.53 11.57 14.92
C VAL A 251 27.50 10.04 14.96
N PRO A 252 27.51 9.34 13.82
CA PRO A 252 27.64 9.82 12.43
C PRO A 252 26.40 10.58 11.90
N GLN A 253 26.49 11.17 10.68
CA GLN A 253 25.48 12.02 10.03
C GLN A 253 24.07 11.48 10.17
N ALA A 254 23.85 10.17 10.02
CA ALA A 254 22.62 9.49 10.36
C ALA A 254 22.79 8.63 11.61
N ARG A 255 22.06 8.94 12.70
CA ARG A 255 22.19 8.25 13.98
C ARG A 255 20.84 7.91 14.61
N ARG A 256 20.67 6.63 14.94
CA ARG A 256 19.56 6.15 15.76
C ARG A 256 19.74 6.59 17.22
N PHE A 257 18.64 6.95 17.87
CA PHE A 257 18.58 7.25 19.29
C PHE A 257 17.51 6.40 19.97
N THR A 258 17.72 6.12 21.26
CA THR A 258 16.76 5.46 22.13
C THR A 258 16.66 6.26 23.42
N LEU A 259 15.45 6.68 23.78
CA LEU A 259 15.15 7.38 25.02
C LEU A 259 14.36 6.46 25.93
N ALA A 260 14.92 6.15 27.10
CA ALA A 260 14.21 5.47 28.18
C ALA A 260 13.54 6.54 29.06
N LEU A 261 12.23 6.67 28.92
CA LEU A 261 11.41 7.66 29.61
C LEU A 261 10.87 7.03 30.91
N ARG A 262 11.47 7.41 32.05
CA ARG A 262 11.08 6.90 33.37
C ARG A 262 10.19 7.91 34.09
N PRO A 263 8.89 7.65 34.28
CA PRO A 263 8.00 8.59 34.95
C PRO A 263 8.40 8.82 36.41
N PRO A 264 8.39 10.08 36.90
CA PRO A 264 8.37 10.34 38.34
C PRO A 264 7.04 9.90 38.95
N THR A 265 7.01 9.70 40.27
CA THR A 265 5.79 9.33 40.99
C THR A 265 4.66 10.33 40.74
N GLY A 266 3.47 9.83 40.40
CA GLY A 266 2.29 10.64 40.13
C GLY A 266 2.21 11.20 38.71
N ALA A 267 3.15 10.88 37.82
CA ALA A 267 3.04 11.25 36.41
C ALA A 267 1.93 10.46 35.71
N ALA A 268 1.01 11.19 35.09
CA ALA A 268 -0.07 10.66 34.26
C ALA A 268 0.14 10.95 32.76
N GLY A 269 1.13 11.77 32.40
CA GLY A 269 1.47 12.07 31.02
C GLY A 269 2.88 12.63 30.83
N VAL A 270 3.33 12.63 29.59
CA VAL A 270 4.60 13.22 29.15
C VAL A 270 4.44 13.99 27.85
N ASP A 271 4.95 15.23 27.83
CA ASP A 271 5.15 16.03 26.64
C ASP A 271 6.64 15.95 26.22
N LEU A 272 6.88 15.72 24.92
CA LEU A 272 8.19 15.64 24.30
C LEU A 272 8.25 16.67 23.17
N ALA A 273 9.17 17.62 23.24
CA ALA A 273 9.42 18.56 22.15
C ALA A 273 10.80 18.31 21.54
N ILE A 274 10.83 17.73 20.34
CA ILE A 274 12.03 17.42 19.57
C ILE A 274 12.29 18.59 18.62
N GLY A 275 13.43 19.25 18.75
CA GLY A 275 13.78 20.39 17.90
C GLY A 275 15.25 20.76 17.98
N PRO A 276 15.68 21.81 17.25
CA PRO A 276 17.06 22.29 17.32
C PRO A 276 17.36 22.92 18.69
N TRP A 277 18.64 23.10 18.99
CA TRP A 277 19.08 23.93 20.11
C TRP A 277 18.76 25.41 19.86
N GLU A 278 18.52 26.16 20.95
CA GLU A 278 18.13 27.58 20.86
C GLU A 278 19.25 28.49 20.38
N ASP A 279 20.49 28.13 20.75
CA ASP A 279 21.75 28.80 20.44
C ASP A 279 22.43 28.27 19.16
N ALA A 280 21.84 27.28 18.49
CA ALA A 280 22.37 26.76 17.23
C ALA A 280 22.28 27.79 16.11
N GLU A 281 23.34 27.88 15.30
CA GLU A 281 23.34 28.67 14.07
C GLU A 281 22.36 28.04 13.06
N ARG A 282 21.38 28.84 12.57
CA ARG A 282 20.30 28.35 11.70
C ARG A 282 20.53 28.71 10.24
N PRO A 283 20.13 27.85 9.29
CA PRO A 283 19.49 26.54 9.48
C PRO A 283 20.49 25.46 9.88
N THR A 284 20.12 24.59 10.83
CA THR A 284 20.95 23.44 11.24
C THR A 284 20.91 22.34 10.17
N GLY A 285 19.81 22.26 9.41
CA GLY A 285 19.59 21.20 8.43
C GLY A 285 19.31 19.83 9.05
N ALA A 286 19.15 19.75 10.38
CA ALA A 286 18.84 18.51 11.07
C ALA A 286 17.40 18.06 10.76
N GLU A 287 17.25 16.77 10.49
CA GLU A 287 15.96 16.17 10.15
C GLU A 287 15.70 14.93 10.98
N LEU A 288 14.44 14.71 11.31
CA LEU A 288 13.97 13.44 11.85
C LEU A 288 13.65 12.50 10.69
N VAL A 289 14.28 11.32 10.69
CA VAL A 289 13.97 10.25 9.75
C VAL A 289 12.74 9.53 10.26
N GLY A 290 11.62 9.74 9.56
CA GLY A 290 10.36 9.08 9.87
C GLY A 290 9.69 9.50 11.17
N GLU A 291 8.65 8.77 11.57
CA GLU A 291 8.02 8.92 12.88
C GLU A 291 8.74 8.08 13.94
N PRO A 292 8.99 8.61 15.15
CA PRO A 292 9.55 7.82 16.23
C PRO A 292 8.66 6.62 16.60
N GLU A 293 9.29 5.49 16.84
CA GLU A 293 8.65 4.32 17.42
C GLU A 293 8.49 4.51 18.94
N LEU A 294 7.38 4.04 19.48
CA LEU A 294 7.07 4.05 20.90
C LEU A 294 6.70 2.65 21.39
N ALA A 295 7.30 2.23 22.49
CA ALA A 295 6.95 0.99 23.17
C ALA A 295 6.85 1.23 24.68
N LEU A 296 6.11 0.35 25.36
CA LEU A 296 6.23 0.20 26.81
C LEU A 296 7.62 -0.37 27.15
N GLU A 297 8.06 -0.19 28.38
CA GLU A 297 9.26 -0.88 28.88
C GLU A 297 9.11 -2.42 28.83
N ASP A 298 10.24 -3.12 28.79
CA ASP A 298 10.30 -4.54 28.38
C ASP A 298 9.43 -5.47 29.25
N ASP A 299 9.23 -5.14 30.53
CA ASP A 299 8.39 -5.89 31.47
C ASP A 299 6.89 -5.84 31.15
N PHE A 300 6.45 -4.87 30.35
CA PHE A 300 5.06 -4.68 29.93
C PHE A 300 4.84 -4.95 28.44
N ARG A 301 5.81 -5.57 27.76
CA ARG A 301 5.60 -6.10 26.41
C ARG A 301 4.71 -7.33 26.44
N LEU A 302 3.96 -7.53 25.36
CA LEU A 302 3.04 -8.65 25.22
C LEU A 302 3.76 -10.00 25.37
N GLU A 303 4.94 -10.14 24.76
CA GLU A 303 5.78 -11.35 24.88
C GLU A 303 6.11 -11.63 26.36
N SER A 304 6.50 -10.62 27.13
CA SER A 304 6.82 -10.75 28.56
C SER A 304 5.59 -11.07 29.41
N LEU A 305 4.42 -10.53 29.07
CA LEU A 305 3.17 -10.75 29.78
C LEU A 305 2.52 -12.10 29.45
N CYS A 306 2.72 -12.65 28.25
CA CYS A 306 2.26 -13.99 27.88
C CYS A 306 3.25 -15.08 28.33
N GLY A 307 4.56 -14.93 28.09
CA GLY A 307 5.56 -15.96 28.38
C GLY A 307 5.25 -17.34 27.77
N ASP A 308 6.00 -18.37 28.15
CA ASP A 308 5.77 -19.75 27.67
C ASP A 308 4.60 -20.45 28.39
N ASP A 309 4.23 -19.97 29.58
CA ASP A 309 3.29 -20.63 30.50
C ASP A 309 1.91 -19.94 30.64
N ALA A 310 1.72 -18.68 30.19
CA ALA A 310 0.42 -17.98 30.26
C ALA A 310 -0.24 -17.85 28.89
N LEU A 311 -0.95 -18.90 28.53
CA LEU A 311 -1.58 -19.08 27.23
C LEU A 311 -3.02 -18.53 27.19
N ASP A 312 -3.74 -18.57 28.31
CA ASP A 312 -5.12 -18.07 28.40
C ASP A 312 -5.21 -16.59 28.83
N ALA A 313 -6.35 -15.96 28.52
CA ALA A 313 -6.56 -14.54 28.74
C ALA A 313 -6.66 -14.15 30.23
N ALA A 314 -7.20 -15.03 31.09
CA ALA A 314 -7.38 -14.71 32.50
C ALA A 314 -6.03 -14.66 33.24
N VAL A 315 -5.13 -15.58 32.93
CA VAL A 315 -3.77 -15.59 33.49
C VAL A 315 -2.99 -14.35 33.05
N PHE A 316 -3.20 -13.87 31.83
CA PHE A 316 -2.60 -12.62 31.35
C PHE A 316 -2.97 -11.41 32.25
N LEU A 317 -4.24 -11.25 32.61
CA LEU A 317 -4.66 -10.15 33.50
C LEU A 317 -4.08 -10.27 34.92
N ALA A 318 -4.04 -11.49 35.47
CA ALA A 318 -3.46 -11.74 36.77
C ALA A 318 -1.97 -11.36 36.81
N ARG A 319 -1.22 -11.75 35.77
CA ARG A 319 0.20 -11.37 35.63
C ARG A 319 0.37 -9.87 35.46
N LEU A 320 -0.50 -9.21 34.71
CA LEU A 320 -0.45 -7.75 34.58
C LEU A 320 -0.67 -7.06 35.93
N ALA A 321 -1.63 -7.53 36.74
CA ALA A 321 -1.86 -7.00 38.08
C ALA A 321 -0.64 -7.17 38.99
N ASP A 322 -0.03 -8.35 38.98
CA ASP A 322 1.21 -8.64 39.72
C ASP A 322 2.35 -7.70 39.31
N ARG A 323 2.56 -7.49 38.01
CA ARG A 323 3.59 -6.54 37.49
C ARG A 323 3.34 -5.09 37.88
N LEU A 324 2.08 -4.70 38.02
CA LEU A 324 1.70 -3.37 38.51
C LEU A 324 1.75 -3.28 40.05
N GLY A 325 2.08 -4.35 40.76
CA GLY A 325 2.07 -4.40 42.22
C GLY A 325 0.66 -4.29 42.81
N LEU A 326 -0.36 -4.74 42.08
CA LEU A 326 -1.77 -4.65 42.46
C LEU A 326 -2.27 -5.96 43.09
N PRO A 327 -3.29 -5.90 43.98
CA PRO A 327 -3.92 -7.09 44.55
C PRO A 327 -4.53 -8.04 43.50
N GLU A 328 -4.60 -9.34 43.81
CA GLU A 328 -5.12 -10.37 42.90
C GLU A 328 -6.58 -10.15 42.45
N ASP A 329 -7.40 -9.47 43.25
CA ASP A 329 -8.80 -9.16 42.95
C ASP A 329 -9.00 -7.88 42.11
N ARG A 330 -7.93 -7.10 41.93
CA ARG A 330 -7.96 -5.81 41.21
C ARG A 330 -8.46 -5.89 39.75
N PRO A 331 -8.17 -6.94 38.96
CA PRO A 331 -8.66 -7.04 37.58
C PRO A 331 -10.18 -6.95 37.43
N VAL A 332 -10.94 -7.34 38.46
CA VAL A 332 -12.41 -7.21 38.46
C VAL A 332 -12.84 -5.74 38.35
N GLY A 333 -12.08 -4.83 38.95
CA GLY A 333 -12.34 -3.39 38.93
C GLY A 333 -11.93 -2.69 37.63
N TRP A 334 -11.21 -3.37 36.72
CA TRP A 334 -10.88 -2.83 35.40
C TRP A 334 -12.04 -2.94 34.40
N ILE A 335 -13.02 -3.79 34.70
CA ILE A 335 -14.25 -3.93 33.94
C ILE A 335 -15.28 -2.97 34.54
N ALA A 336 -15.73 -1.99 33.76
CA ALA A 336 -16.72 -1.03 34.25
C ALA A 336 -18.01 -1.75 34.72
N PRO A 337 -18.57 -1.40 35.89
CA PRO A 337 -19.83 -1.96 36.36
C PRO A 337 -20.97 -1.60 35.40
N LEU A 338 -21.91 -2.53 35.21
CA LEU A 338 -23.11 -2.31 34.39
C LEU A 338 -24.06 -1.40 35.17
N GLY A 339 -24.51 -0.28 34.59
CA GLY A 339 -25.47 0.61 35.25
C GLY A 339 -25.36 2.11 34.94
N GLY A 340 -24.39 2.55 34.13
CA GLY A 340 -24.41 3.88 33.52
C GLY A 340 -25.36 3.93 32.31
N ASP A 341 -25.70 5.14 31.84
CA ASP A 341 -26.40 5.28 30.55
C ASP A 341 -25.66 4.47 29.47
N PRO A 342 -26.37 3.70 28.63
CA PRO A 342 -25.73 2.85 27.62
C PRO A 342 -24.97 3.74 26.64
N VAL A 343 -23.66 3.84 26.83
CA VAL A 343 -22.76 4.44 25.84
C VAL A 343 -22.75 3.48 24.64
N PRO A 344 -23.13 3.93 23.44
CA PRO A 344 -23.07 3.09 22.25
C PRO A 344 -21.65 2.54 22.08
N SER A 345 -21.51 1.25 21.83
CA SER A 345 -20.19 0.65 21.63
C SER A 345 -19.48 1.32 20.45
N PRO A 346 -18.23 1.80 20.62
CA PRO A 346 -17.45 2.36 19.52
C PRO A 346 -17.07 1.24 18.54
N ALA A 347 -17.67 1.25 17.36
CA ALA A 347 -17.41 0.25 16.31
C ALA A 347 -17.10 0.89 14.94
N PRO A 348 -16.01 1.69 14.82
CA PRO A 348 -15.67 2.39 13.58
C PRO A 348 -15.40 1.47 12.38
N LEU A 349 -14.84 0.28 12.58
CA LEU A 349 -14.62 -0.71 11.51
C LEU A 349 -15.93 -1.37 11.07
N ALA A 350 -16.83 -1.71 11.99
CA ALA A 350 -18.18 -2.20 11.67
C ALA A 350 -18.98 -1.14 10.91
N ARG A 351 -18.87 0.12 11.34
CA ARG A 351 -19.49 1.25 10.64
C ARG A 351 -18.93 1.41 9.23
N ALA A 352 -17.61 1.30 9.04
CA ALA A 352 -16.99 1.34 7.72
C ALA A 352 -17.46 0.18 6.82
N ARG A 353 -17.58 -1.04 7.35
CA ARG A 353 -18.17 -2.19 6.63
C ARG A 353 -19.62 -1.92 6.21
N ALA A 354 -20.41 -1.32 7.10
CA ALA A 354 -21.80 -0.95 6.80
C ALA A 354 -21.92 0.15 5.74
N LEU A 355 -20.99 1.11 5.73
CA LEU A 355 -20.88 2.12 4.68
C LEU A 355 -20.52 1.48 3.33
N ARG A 356 -19.64 0.48 3.32
CA ARG A 356 -19.25 -0.25 2.11
C ARG A 356 -20.39 -1.08 1.53
N ALA A 357 -20.96 -1.99 2.31
CA ALA A 357 -21.86 -3.04 1.81
C ALA A 357 -23.34 -2.85 2.16
N GLY A 358 -23.70 -1.85 2.98
CA GLY A 358 -25.03 -1.75 3.59
C GLY A 358 -25.13 -2.58 4.88
N PRO A 359 -26.37 -2.86 5.37
CA PRO A 359 -26.56 -3.65 6.59
C PRO A 359 -25.83 -5.00 6.52
N ASP A 360 -25.15 -5.37 7.61
CA ASP A 360 -24.40 -6.63 7.66
C ASP A 360 -25.36 -7.83 7.63
N ARG A 361 -25.13 -8.72 6.67
CA ARG A 361 -25.92 -9.94 6.42
C ARG A 361 -25.03 -11.18 6.44
N SER A 362 -23.87 -11.10 7.08
CA SER A 362 -22.90 -12.19 7.18
C SER A 362 -23.45 -13.41 7.92
N ILE A 363 -24.50 -13.27 8.71
CA ILE A 363 -25.16 -14.35 9.45
C ILE A 363 -26.68 -14.33 9.25
N ARG A 364 -27.27 -15.51 9.14
CA ARG A 364 -28.71 -15.75 9.10
C ARG A 364 -29.09 -16.84 10.09
N LEU A 365 -30.29 -16.77 10.64
CA LEU A 365 -30.87 -17.83 11.44
C LEU A 365 -31.92 -18.57 10.62
N ASP A 366 -31.96 -19.90 10.75
CA ASP A 366 -33.09 -20.71 10.31
C ASP A 366 -34.21 -20.73 11.38
N ASP A 367 -35.35 -21.32 11.02
CA ASP A 367 -36.53 -21.42 11.90
C ASP A 367 -36.28 -22.27 13.16
N GLU A 368 -35.25 -23.12 13.15
CA GLU A 368 -34.83 -23.97 14.28
C GLU A 368 -33.76 -23.29 15.15
N GLY A 369 -33.33 -22.08 14.80
CA GLY A 369 -32.29 -21.32 15.49
C GLY A 369 -30.85 -21.70 15.12
N GLY A 370 -30.65 -22.52 14.09
CA GLY A 370 -29.36 -22.77 13.45
C GLY A 370 -28.82 -21.50 12.79
N ALA A 371 -27.50 -21.30 12.87
CA ALA A 371 -26.85 -20.12 12.30
C ALA A 371 -26.12 -20.50 11.00
N SER A 372 -26.22 -19.68 9.97
CA SER A 372 -25.51 -19.86 8.70
C SER A 372 -24.71 -18.61 8.34
N LEU A 373 -23.46 -18.79 7.91
CA LEU A 373 -22.51 -17.75 7.59
C LEU A 373 -22.34 -17.56 6.07
N ALA A 374 -22.41 -16.32 5.62
CA ALA A 374 -22.08 -15.91 4.26
C ALA A 374 -20.85 -15.00 4.31
N LEU A 375 -19.66 -15.60 4.18
CA LEU A 375 -18.37 -14.89 4.31
C LEU A 375 -17.58 -14.91 2.99
N ALA A 376 -16.83 -13.83 2.73
CA ALA A 376 -15.92 -13.71 1.59
C ALA A 376 -16.56 -14.00 0.20
N GLY A 377 -17.86 -13.73 0.04
CA GLY A 377 -18.59 -13.98 -1.21
C GLY A 377 -18.79 -15.47 -1.53
N LEU A 378 -18.54 -16.37 -0.57
CA LEU A 378 -18.74 -17.80 -0.73
C LEU A 378 -20.16 -18.23 -0.30
N PRO A 379 -20.61 -19.44 -0.69
CA PRO A 379 -21.92 -19.95 -0.30
C PRO A 379 -22.14 -19.99 1.21
N ASP A 380 -23.41 -19.92 1.61
CA ASP A 380 -23.86 -20.05 2.99
C ASP A 380 -23.34 -21.35 3.64
N TRP A 381 -22.78 -21.26 4.85
CA TRP A 381 -22.24 -22.39 5.61
C TRP A 381 -22.80 -22.43 7.04
N SER A 382 -23.36 -23.58 7.45
CA SER A 382 -23.94 -23.77 8.78
C SER A 382 -22.88 -23.82 9.88
N VAL A 383 -23.04 -22.98 10.91
CA VAL A 383 -22.17 -22.93 12.09
C VAL A 383 -22.44 -24.14 12.98
N PRO A 384 -21.42 -24.98 13.28
CA PRO A 384 -21.54 -26.06 14.24
C PRO A 384 -21.97 -25.55 15.62
N ALA A 385 -22.71 -26.38 16.37
CA ALA A 385 -23.08 -26.04 17.75
C ALA A 385 -21.85 -25.87 18.67
N ALA A 386 -20.76 -26.59 18.37
CA ALA A 386 -19.47 -26.47 19.03
C ALA A 386 -18.36 -26.38 17.95
N PRO A 387 -17.97 -25.16 17.55
CA PRO A 387 -16.89 -24.97 16.59
C PRO A 387 -15.53 -25.44 17.14
N ASP A 388 -14.70 -26.04 16.29
CA ASP A 388 -13.31 -26.38 16.59
C ASP A 388 -12.33 -25.24 16.23
N TRP A 389 -12.85 -24.19 15.56
CA TRP A 389 -12.12 -23.00 15.13
C TRP A 389 -11.03 -23.25 14.09
N ARG A 390 -11.01 -24.43 13.47
CA ARG A 390 -10.14 -24.83 12.36
C ARG A 390 -10.92 -25.02 11.06
N GLU A 391 -12.20 -24.67 11.06
CA GLU A 391 -13.08 -24.89 9.92
C GLU A 391 -12.55 -24.19 8.66
N ASP A 392 -12.53 -24.92 7.55
CA ASP A 392 -12.15 -24.42 6.22
C ASP A 392 -12.99 -25.12 5.13
N PRO A 393 -14.31 -24.93 5.12
CA PRO A 393 -15.22 -25.66 4.23
C PRO A 393 -14.92 -25.43 2.75
N PHE A 394 -14.26 -24.33 2.41
CA PHE A 394 -14.00 -23.91 1.04
C PHE A 394 -12.52 -23.89 0.64
N ARG A 395 -11.60 -24.28 1.54
CA ARG A 395 -10.14 -24.17 1.33
C ARG A 395 -9.73 -22.75 0.93
N SER A 396 -10.29 -21.78 1.63
CA SER A 396 -10.22 -20.36 1.27
C SER A 396 -9.65 -19.53 2.40
N VAL A 397 -8.46 -18.99 2.18
CA VAL A 397 -7.80 -18.04 3.11
C VAL A 397 -8.69 -16.82 3.40
N PRO A 398 -9.29 -16.13 2.42
CA PRO A 398 -10.19 -15.00 2.72
C PRO A 398 -11.41 -15.41 3.56
N TRP A 399 -11.98 -16.60 3.34
CA TRP A 399 -13.07 -17.09 4.20
C TRP A 399 -12.59 -17.34 5.63
N ARG A 400 -11.44 -18.00 5.80
CA ARG A 400 -10.84 -18.25 7.13
C ARG A 400 -10.48 -16.96 7.85
N LEU A 401 -9.92 -15.97 7.17
CA LEU A 401 -9.65 -14.65 7.75
C LEU A 401 -10.94 -13.97 8.22
N ALA A 402 -12.01 -14.00 7.41
CA ALA A 402 -13.31 -13.46 7.79
C ALA A 402 -13.93 -14.22 8.97
N TYR A 403 -13.81 -15.56 9.00
CA TYR A 403 -14.28 -16.40 10.08
C TYR A 403 -13.54 -16.10 11.39
N GLN A 404 -12.19 -16.07 11.34
CA GLN A 404 -11.34 -15.74 12.48
C GLN A 404 -11.49 -14.28 12.93
N SER A 405 -11.92 -13.35 12.06
CA SER A 405 -12.17 -11.96 12.48
C SER A 405 -13.30 -11.81 13.50
N LEU A 406 -14.16 -12.82 13.63
CA LEU A 406 -15.38 -12.82 14.46
C LEU A 406 -16.37 -11.69 14.17
N THR A 407 -16.19 -10.93 13.08
CA THR A 407 -17.05 -9.77 12.75
C THR A 407 -18.52 -10.15 12.62
N TRP A 408 -18.81 -11.38 12.23
CA TRP A 408 -20.15 -11.97 12.13
C TRP A 408 -20.85 -12.18 13.49
N LEU A 409 -20.15 -12.06 14.63
CA LEU A 409 -20.76 -12.10 15.96
C LEU A 409 -21.54 -10.82 16.29
N LEU A 410 -21.20 -9.68 15.69
CA LEU A 410 -21.92 -8.42 15.90
C LEU A 410 -23.35 -8.46 15.34
N PRO A 411 -23.58 -8.81 14.06
CA PRO A 411 -24.94 -8.99 13.57
C PRO A 411 -25.67 -10.11 14.31
N LEU A 412 -24.99 -11.17 14.77
CA LEU A 412 -25.61 -12.19 15.62
C LEU A 412 -26.11 -11.60 16.94
N ALA A 413 -25.29 -10.83 17.64
CA ALA A 413 -25.66 -10.18 18.90
C ALA A 413 -26.81 -9.17 18.73
N GLY A 414 -26.94 -8.58 17.54
CA GLY A 414 -28.06 -7.70 17.18
C GLY A 414 -29.39 -8.42 16.94
N LEU A 415 -29.41 -9.76 16.81
CA LEU A 415 -30.64 -10.54 16.70
C LEU A 415 -31.25 -10.79 18.09
N SER A 416 -32.58 -10.69 18.17
CA SER A 416 -33.32 -10.83 19.43
C SER A 416 -32.97 -12.14 20.15
N GLY A 417 -32.49 -12.02 21.40
CA GLY A 417 -32.15 -13.16 22.26
C GLY A 417 -30.83 -13.87 21.96
N GLN A 418 -30.03 -13.41 20.99
CA GLN A 418 -28.80 -14.09 20.54
C GLN A 418 -27.51 -13.53 21.14
N GLU A 419 -27.58 -12.43 21.90
CA GLU A 419 -26.40 -11.80 22.51
C GLU A 419 -25.58 -12.77 23.37
N ARG A 420 -26.24 -13.58 24.20
CA ARG A 420 -25.57 -14.59 25.03
C ARG A 420 -24.82 -15.63 24.19
N ARG A 421 -25.39 -16.03 23.05
CA ARG A 421 -24.75 -16.98 22.13
C ARG A 421 -23.51 -16.37 21.48
N ALA A 422 -23.59 -15.11 21.05
CA ALA A 422 -22.44 -14.41 20.49
C ALA A 422 -21.28 -14.30 21.49
N ARG A 423 -21.58 -13.98 22.77
CA ARG A 423 -20.60 -13.94 23.86
C ARG A 423 -19.96 -15.30 24.13
N ALA A 424 -20.77 -16.35 24.21
CA ALA A 424 -20.29 -17.71 24.43
C ALA A 424 -19.36 -18.18 23.29
N LEU A 425 -19.67 -17.82 22.05
CA LEU A 425 -18.80 -18.09 20.89
C LEU A 425 -17.49 -17.31 20.94
N ALA A 426 -17.51 -16.03 21.36
CA ALA A 426 -16.29 -15.26 21.52
C ALA A 426 -15.37 -15.85 22.62
N ALA A 427 -15.96 -16.28 23.74
CA ALA A 427 -15.23 -16.92 24.82
C ALA A 427 -14.66 -18.30 24.40
N SER A 428 -15.44 -19.11 23.66
CA SER A 428 -14.94 -20.39 23.16
C SER A 428 -13.84 -20.23 22.12
N TRP A 429 -13.90 -19.18 21.28
CA TRP A 429 -12.80 -18.82 20.38
C TRP A 429 -11.52 -18.48 21.14
N SER A 430 -11.61 -17.65 22.19
CA SER A 430 -10.46 -17.27 23.04
C SER A 430 -9.80 -18.49 23.67
N ALA A 431 -10.61 -19.42 24.19
CA ALA A 431 -10.12 -20.68 24.75
C ALA A 431 -9.42 -21.58 23.72
N ALA A 432 -9.90 -21.60 22.48
CA ALA A 432 -9.32 -22.41 21.41
C ALA A 432 -8.07 -21.78 20.76
N ASN A 433 -7.87 -20.48 20.93
CA ASN A 433 -6.78 -19.73 20.30
C ASN A 433 -5.95 -18.95 21.33
N PRO A 434 -5.27 -19.64 22.26
CA PRO A 434 -4.33 -19.00 23.16
C PRO A 434 -3.18 -18.32 22.40
N TRP A 435 -2.63 -17.25 22.98
CA TRP A 435 -1.48 -16.57 22.39
C TRP A 435 -0.28 -17.52 22.33
N GLY A 436 0.41 -17.59 21.19
CA GLY A 436 1.55 -18.50 20.96
C GLY A 436 1.18 -19.92 20.49
N MET A 437 0.01 -20.45 20.85
CA MET A 437 -0.48 -21.77 20.38
C MET A 437 -1.91 -21.73 19.82
N PRO A 438 -2.17 -20.90 18.79
CA PRO A 438 -3.51 -20.80 18.23
C PRO A 438 -3.91 -22.10 17.51
N SER A 439 -5.20 -22.47 17.60
CA SER A 439 -5.72 -23.60 16.82
C SER A 439 -5.64 -23.39 15.32
N ASP A 440 -5.79 -22.13 14.87
CA ASP A 440 -5.56 -21.70 13.50
C ASP A 440 -4.49 -20.59 13.47
N PRO A 441 -3.35 -20.76 12.77
CA PRO A 441 -2.33 -19.72 12.65
C PRO A 441 -2.82 -18.37 12.09
N LEU A 442 -3.89 -18.36 11.27
CA LEU A 442 -4.48 -17.14 10.73
C LEU A 442 -5.22 -16.32 11.80
N SER A 443 -5.49 -16.89 12.97
CA SER A 443 -6.07 -16.14 14.09
C SER A 443 -5.15 -15.00 14.56
N LEU A 444 -3.83 -15.12 14.41
CA LEU A 444 -2.87 -14.06 14.75
C LEU A 444 -2.59 -13.11 13.58
N HIS A 445 -3.23 -13.32 12.43
CA HIS A 445 -3.01 -12.47 11.26
C HIS A 445 -3.55 -11.04 11.52
N PRO A 446 -2.78 -9.97 11.23
CA PRO A 446 -3.21 -8.59 11.53
C PRO A 446 -4.57 -8.20 10.95
N ALA A 447 -4.89 -8.69 9.74
CA ALA A 447 -6.18 -8.42 9.09
C ALA A 447 -7.40 -8.99 9.85
N ALA A 448 -7.21 -10.01 10.70
CA ALA A 448 -8.26 -10.54 11.57
C ALA A 448 -8.18 -9.97 13.00
N LEU A 449 -6.98 -9.55 13.45
CA LEU A 449 -6.76 -9.03 14.80
C LEU A 449 -7.54 -7.73 15.10
N ALA A 450 -7.43 -6.71 14.25
CA ALA A 450 -8.07 -5.41 14.49
C ALA A 450 -9.62 -5.48 14.46
N PRO A 451 -10.27 -6.14 13.47
CA PRO A 451 -11.73 -6.30 13.51
C PRO A 451 -12.20 -7.12 14.71
N ARG A 452 -11.46 -8.14 15.14
CA ARG A 452 -11.80 -8.95 16.31
C ARG A 452 -11.72 -8.16 17.60
N ALA A 453 -10.71 -7.29 17.76
CA ALA A 453 -10.60 -6.40 18.90
C ALA A 453 -11.85 -5.52 19.08
N GLU A 454 -12.39 -4.98 17.98
CA GLU A 454 -13.65 -4.23 17.99
C GLU A 454 -14.87 -5.10 18.34
N VAL A 455 -14.90 -6.35 17.85
CA VAL A 455 -15.94 -7.32 18.22
C VAL A 455 -15.93 -7.55 19.73
N LEU A 456 -14.75 -7.81 20.30
CA LEU A 456 -14.58 -8.01 21.74
C LEU A 456 -15.01 -6.77 22.52
N ALA A 457 -14.56 -5.58 22.11
CA ALA A 457 -14.98 -4.30 22.69
C ALA A 457 -16.51 -4.15 22.72
N SER A 458 -17.17 -4.46 21.61
CA SER A 458 -18.63 -4.33 21.48
C SER A 458 -19.39 -5.37 22.29
N LEU A 459 -18.84 -6.57 22.40
CA LEU A 459 -19.38 -7.61 23.27
C LEU A 459 -19.11 -7.30 24.76
N LEU A 460 -18.46 -6.22 25.19
CA LEU A 460 -18.35 -5.88 26.63
C LEU A 460 -19.58 -5.17 27.20
N ALA A 461 -20.44 -4.62 26.34
CA ALA A 461 -21.56 -3.74 26.72
C ALA A 461 -22.72 -4.42 27.47
N GLY A 462 -22.76 -5.75 27.54
CA GLY A 462 -23.85 -6.52 28.14
C GLY A 462 -23.34 -7.47 29.22
N ASP A 463 -24.29 -8.05 29.95
CA ASP A 463 -24.01 -8.90 31.11
C ASP A 463 -23.88 -10.39 30.73
N GLY A 464 -23.21 -11.16 31.58
CA GLY A 464 -23.15 -12.61 31.45
C GLY A 464 -21.86 -13.25 31.99
N PRO A 465 -21.85 -14.59 32.13
CA PRO A 465 -20.72 -15.33 32.70
C PRO A 465 -19.43 -15.19 31.89
N ASP A 466 -19.53 -14.98 30.58
CA ASP A 466 -18.38 -14.88 29.66
C ASP A 466 -17.73 -13.49 29.64
N ARG A 467 -18.31 -12.49 30.31
CA ARG A 467 -17.86 -11.09 30.24
C ARG A 467 -16.42 -10.90 30.72
N GLY A 468 -16.02 -11.62 31.77
CA GLY A 468 -14.66 -11.59 32.30
C GLY A 468 -13.62 -12.08 31.28
N THR A 469 -13.91 -13.22 30.63
CA THR A 469 -13.06 -13.79 29.57
C THR A 469 -12.92 -12.85 28.39
N ILE A 470 -14.02 -12.25 27.94
CA ILE A 470 -14.02 -11.28 26.83
C ILE A 470 -13.19 -10.04 27.18
N ALA A 471 -13.30 -9.52 28.41
CA ALA A 471 -12.53 -8.36 28.85
C ALA A 471 -11.02 -8.65 28.91
N ALA A 472 -10.67 -9.84 29.40
CA ALA A 472 -9.29 -10.32 29.44
C ALA A 472 -8.70 -10.46 28.03
N GLU A 473 -9.47 -11.02 27.10
CA GLU A 473 -9.06 -11.15 25.71
C GLU A 473 -8.93 -9.78 25.02
N ALA A 474 -9.86 -8.85 25.30
CA ALA A 474 -9.82 -7.48 24.80
C ALA A 474 -8.57 -6.74 25.28
N ALA A 475 -8.18 -6.90 26.56
CA ALA A 475 -6.96 -6.33 27.09
C ALA A 475 -5.71 -6.89 26.37
N ARG A 476 -5.65 -8.21 26.17
CA ARG A 476 -4.56 -8.87 25.43
C ARG A 476 -4.44 -8.33 23.99
N HIS A 477 -5.56 -8.16 23.30
CA HIS A 477 -5.61 -7.52 21.97
C HIS A 477 -5.15 -6.06 22.01
N GLY A 478 -5.48 -5.32 23.07
CA GLY A 478 -5.03 -3.94 23.25
C GLY A 478 -3.51 -3.80 23.31
N PHE A 479 -2.82 -4.71 24.02
CA PHE A 479 -1.35 -4.75 24.03
C PHE A 479 -0.78 -5.09 22.65
N ALA A 480 -1.33 -6.10 21.97
CA ALA A 480 -0.88 -6.47 20.62
C ALA A 480 -1.03 -5.30 19.62
N LEU A 481 -2.18 -4.61 19.64
CA LEU A 481 -2.43 -3.46 18.79
C LEU A 481 -1.57 -2.26 19.17
N ALA A 482 -1.35 -2.01 20.47
CA ALA A 482 -0.45 -0.95 20.92
C ALA A 482 0.99 -1.16 20.45
N GLU A 483 1.49 -2.40 20.41
CA GLU A 483 2.79 -2.70 19.85
C GLU A 483 2.84 -2.48 18.32
N ILE A 484 1.84 -2.97 17.57
CA ILE A 484 1.74 -2.76 16.12
C ILE A 484 1.71 -1.28 15.77
N VAL A 485 0.90 -0.50 16.51
CA VAL A 485 0.72 0.94 16.29
C VAL A 485 1.97 1.71 16.73
N GLY A 486 2.51 1.42 17.91
CA GLY A 486 3.66 2.12 18.47
C GLY A 486 4.97 1.84 17.73
N GLN A 487 5.16 0.63 17.20
CA GLN A 487 6.35 0.26 16.43
C GLN A 487 6.22 0.59 14.93
N ASN A 488 5.14 1.27 14.52
CA ASN A 488 4.89 1.66 13.13
C ASN A 488 4.92 0.47 12.14
N THR A 489 4.63 -0.75 12.60
CA THR A 489 4.84 -1.99 11.81
C THR A 489 3.96 -2.04 10.55
N LEU A 490 2.77 -1.45 10.63
CA LEU A 490 1.80 -1.35 9.53
C LEU A 490 1.50 0.10 9.15
N ALA A 491 2.43 1.03 9.46
CA ALA A 491 2.26 2.44 9.17
C ALA A 491 2.10 2.68 7.66
N ARG A 492 1.45 3.81 7.30
CA ARG A 492 1.23 4.23 5.91
C ARG A 492 0.44 3.23 5.04
N GLY A 493 -0.44 2.46 5.66
CA GLY A 493 -1.39 1.59 4.96
C GLY A 493 -2.72 1.50 5.69
N LEU A 494 -3.74 1.01 4.99
CA LEU A 494 -5.07 0.80 5.57
C LEU A 494 -5.07 -0.10 6.81
N PRO A 495 -4.28 -1.20 6.89
CA PRO A 495 -4.20 -2.00 8.10
C PRO A 495 -3.72 -1.22 9.34
N GLY A 496 -2.83 -0.24 9.17
CA GLY A 496 -2.40 0.64 10.26
C GLY A 496 -3.53 1.52 10.79
N ILE A 497 -4.33 2.11 9.90
CA ILE A 497 -5.54 2.87 10.28
C ILE A 497 -6.54 1.98 11.02
N GLN A 498 -6.74 0.75 10.55
CA GLN A 498 -7.65 -0.21 11.18
C GLN A 498 -7.15 -0.61 12.58
N ALA A 499 -5.85 -0.86 12.75
CA ALA A 499 -5.25 -1.17 14.03
C ALA A 499 -5.40 -0.01 15.04
N ALA A 500 -5.12 1.23 14.61
CA ALA A 500 -5.28 2.41 15.47
C ALA A 500 -6.74 2.68 15.83
N ALA A 501 -7.68 2.53 14.89
CA ALA A 501 -9.11 2.67 15.16
C ALA A 501 -9.63 1.60 16.13
N ALA A 502 -9.18 0.34 16.00
CA ALA A 502 -9.52 -0.73 16.93
C ALA A 502 -8.92 -0.50 18.33
N LEU A 503 -7.68 0.01 18.41
CA LEU A 503 -7.05 0.38 19.68
C LEU A 503 -7.82 1.50 20.39
N LEU A 504 -8.27 2.52 19.64
CA LEU A 504 -9.14 3.57 20.17
C LEU A 504 -10.47 3.02 20.69
N ALA A 505 -11.10 2.10 19.94
CA ALA A 505 -12.34 1.46 20.37
C ALA A 505 -12.16 0.66 21.66
N LEU A 506 -11.06 -0.10 21.79
CA LEU A 506 -10.71 -0.82 23.01
C LEU A 506 -10.48 0.11 24.20
N ALA A 507 -9.72 1.19 24.01
CA ALA A 507 -9.46 2.18 25.06
C ALA A 507 -10.78 2.75 25.62
N ARG A 508 -11.72 3.08 24.72
CA ARG A 508 -13.03 3.62 25.10
C ARG A 508 -14.00 2.58 25.68
N ALA A 509 -13.86 1.31 25.30
CA ALA A 509 -14.65 0.21 25.86
C ALA A 509 -14.15 -0.24 27.24
N LEU A 510 -12.90 0.06 27.59
CA LEU A 510 -12.26 -0.29 28.85
C LEU A 510 -11.76 0.97 29.61
N PRO A 511 -12.64 1.93 29.93
CA PRO A 511 -12.21 3.22 30.47
C PRO A 511 -11.55 3.13 31.86
N ALA A 512 -11.81 2.07 32.61
CA ALA A 512 -11.21 1.81 33.92
C ALA A 512 -9.89 1.01 33.85
N PHE A 513 -9.47 0.58 32.65
CA PHE A 513 -8.24 -0.17 32.47
C PHE A 513 -7.01 0.76 32.52
N PRO A 514 -5.93 0.39 33.26
CA PRO A 514 -4.80 1.30 33.51
C PRO A 514 -4.10 1.84 32.25
N PHE A 515 -4.12 1.08 31.15
CA PHE A 515 -3.46 1.47 29.90
C PHE A 515 -4.40 2.16 28.90
N ALA A 516 -5.71 2.28 29.19
CA ALA A 516 -6.66 2.87 28.25
C ALA A 516 -6.31 4.32 27.84
N PRO A 517 -5.90 5.23 28.76
CA PRO A 517 -5.46 6.57 28.36
C PRO A 517 -4.23 6.56 27.43
N PHE A 518 -3.27 5.68 27.70
CA PHE A 518 -2.09 5.50 26.85
C PHE A 518 -2.49 5.03 25.45
N TRP A 519 -3.32 3.99 25.37
CA TRP A 519 -3.85 3.47 24.10
C TRP A 519 -4.62 4.52 23.31
N GLU A 520 -5.44 5.34 23.97
CA GLU A 520 -6.18 6.41 23.32
C GLU A 520 -5.24 7.48 22.73
N THR A 521 -4.26 7.96 23.51
CA THR A 521 -3.29 8.96 23.00
C THR A 521 -2.44 8.40 21.86
N LEU A 522 -2.00 7.15 21.95
CA LEU A 522 -1.25 6.46 20.90
C LEU A 522 -2.08 6.28 19.62
N ALA A 523 -3.33 5.81 19.76
CA ALA A 523 -4.23 5.60 18.64
C ALA A 523 -4.56 6.91 17.91
N ARG A 524 -4.92 7.98 18.64
CA ARG A 524 -5.24 9.29 18.04
C ARG A 524 -4.07 9.86 17.26
N ARG A 525 -2.85 9.74 17.80
CA ARG A 525 -1.63 10.16 17.11
C ARG A 525 -1.41 9.36 15.82
N SER A 526 -1.53 8.04 15.90
CA SER A 526 -1.34 7.16 14.73
C SER A 526 -2.40 7.41 13.65
N LEU A 527 -3.66 7.70 14.04
CA LEU A 527 -4.71 8.09 13.10
C LEU A 527 -4.36 9.40 12.39
N ASP A 528 -3.93 10.44 13.11
CA ASP A 528 -3.56 11.73 12.52
C ASP A 528 -2.45 11.55 11.46
N GLN A 529 -1.40 10.82 11.84
CA GLN A 529 -0.24 10.53 10.98
C GLN A 529 -0.58 9.62 9.80
N GLY A 530 -1.36 8.56 10.05
CA GLY A 530 -1.77 7.63 9.02
C GLY A 530 -2.63 8.29 7.95
N PHE A 531 -3.57 9.15 8.36
CA PHE A 531 -4.35 9.95 7.40
C PHE A 531 -3.49 11.01 6.72
N ASP A 532 -2.55 11.66 7.40
CA ASP A 532 -1.62 12.62 6.76
C ASP A 532 -0.77 11.96 5.67
N ALA A 533 -0.36 10.71 5.89
CA ALA A 533 0.45 9.94 4.94
C ALA A 533 -0.37 9.41 3.74
N LEU A 534 -1.66 9.11 3.93
CA LEU A 534 -2.49 8.44 2.91
C LEU A 534 -3.44 9.38 2.17
N LEU A 535 -3.81 10.51 2.79
CA LEU A 535 -4.84 11.43 2.32
C LEU A 535 -4.43 12.88 2.56
N GLY A 536 -3.99 13.56 1.50
CA GLY A 536 -3.59 14.96 1.53
C GLY A 536 -4.70 15.90 1.96
N THR A 537 -4.34 17.10 2.40
CA THR A 537 -5.30 18.14 2.84
C THR A 537 -6.24 18.60 1.72
N ASP A 538 -5.84 18.42 0.47
CA ASP A 538 -6.59 18.71 -0.75
C ASP A 538 -7.40 17.49 -1.27
N GLY A 539 -7.37 16.36 -0.57
CA GLY A 539 -8.04 15.13 -0.98
C GLY A 539 -7.22 14.26 -1.96
N THR A 540 -5.93 14.54 -2.16
CA THR A 540 -5.03 13.68 -2.93
C THR A 540 -4.74 12.37 -2.20
N PHE A 541 -4.69 11.26 -2.94
CA PHE A 541 -4.44 9.93 -2.38
C PHE A 541 -3.01 9.46 -2.63
N ALA A 542 -2.42 8.77 -1.66
CA ALA A 542 -1.20 8.00 -1.86
C ALA A 542 -1.47 6.60 -2.44
N GLU A 543 -2.63 6.01 -2.11
CA GLU A 543 -3.06 4.68 -2.57
C GLU A 543 -3.54 4.74 -4.03
N SER A 544 -3.02 3.90 -4.92
CA SER A 544 -3.42 3.85 -6.33
C SER A 544 -4.74 3.12 -6.56
N ALA A 545 -5.05 2.09 -5.78
CA ALA A 545 -6.25 1.27 -5.97
C ALA A 545 -7.54 2.01 -5.57
N LEU A 546 -8.43 2.23 -6.54
CA LEU A 546 -9.63 3.07 -6.35
C LEU A 546 -10.60 2.53 -5.29
N GLN A 547 -10.74 1.20 -5.17
CA GLN A 547 -11.58 0.62 -4.13
C GLN A 547 -10.99 0.85 -2.73
N ARG A 548 -9.66 0.73 -2.58
CA ARG A 548 -8.99 0.99 -1.30
C ARG A 548 -9.06 2.46 -0.89
N ARG A 549 -9.11 3.39 -1.84
CA ARG A 549 -9.43 4.80 -1.55
C ARG A 549 -10.82 4.94 -0.93
N LEU A 550 -11.82 4.23 -1.44
CA LEU A 550 -13.14 4.23 -0.82
C LEU A 550 -13.13 3.55 0.57
N ASP A 551 -12.38 2.46 0.76
CA ASP A 551 -12.18 1.86 2.08
C ASP A 551 -11.57 2.88 3.05
N LEU A 552 -10.54 3.63 2.63
CA LEU A 552 -9.93 4.71 3.40
C LEU A 552 -10.93 5.81 3.76
N LEU A 553 -11.77 6.24 2.82
CA LEU A 553 -12.82 7.24 3.09
C LEU A 553 -13.89 6.71 4.06
N GLY A 554 -14.27 5.43 3.94
CA GLY A 554 -15.21 4.77 4.86
C GLY A 554 -14.67 4.67 6.28
N HIS A 555 -13.40 4.30 6.43
CA HIS A 555 -12.71 4.34 7.72
C HIS A 555 -12.56 5.76 8.25
N GLY A 556 -12.15 6.72 7.42
CA GLY A 556 -12.00 8.13 7.82
C GLY A 556 -13.31 8.74 8.29
N ARG A 557 -14.42 8.49 7.58
CA ARG A 557 -15.75 8.93 8.01
C ARG A 557 -16.12 8.34 9.37
N SER A 558 -15.94 7.03 9.53
CA SER A 558 -16.33 6.32 10.75
C SER A 558 -15.49 6.72 11.96
N VAL A 559 -14.19 6.96 11.76
CA VAL A 559 -13.26 7.45 12.80
C VAL A 559 -13.56 8.90 13.16
N ALA A 560 -13.85 9.76 12.17
CA ALA A 560 -14.24 11.14 12.43
C ALA A 560 -15.56 11.23 13.21
N ASP A 561 -16.55 10.41 12.85
CA ASP A 561 -17.81 10.32 13.58
C ASP A 561 -17.58 9.84 15.04
N LEU A 562 -16.64 8.91 15.27
CA LEU A 562 -16.27 8.45 16.60
C LEU A 562 -15.57 9.53 17.44
N LEU A 563 -14.68 10.31 16.84
CA LEU A 563 -13.91 11.35 17.53
C LEU A 563 -14.72 12.64 17.74
N GLY A 564 -15.72 12.91 16.90
CA GLY A 564 -16.48 14.16 16.94
C GLY A 564 -15.55 15.37 16.77
N ASP A 565 -15.63 16.31 17.72
CA ASP A 565 -14.80 17.52 17.72
C ASP A 565 -13.38 17.32 18.26
N GLU A 566 -13.07 16.13 18.80
CA GLU A 566 -11.73 15.81 19.30
C GLU A 566 -10.74 15.62 18.15
N ALA A 567 -9.56 16.23 18.22
CA ALA A 567 -8.50 16.00 17.24
C ALA A 567 -8.10 14.50 17.18
N PRO A 568 -7.78 13.91 16.02
CA PRO A 568 -7.79 14.52 14.67
C PRO A 568 -9.14 14.47 13.94
N GLY A 569 -10.27 14.21 14.62
CA GLY A 569 -11.61 14.04 14.03
C GLY A 569 -12.00 15.09 12.98
N PRO A 570 -11.94 16.40 13.31
CA PRO A 570 -12.23 17.46 12.35
C PRO A 570 -11.30 17.48 11.13
N THR A 571 -9.99 17.22 11.33
CA THR A 571 -9.00 17.16 10.25
C THR A 571 -9.29 16.00 9.30
N ILE A 572 -9.61 14.81 9.84
CA ILE A 572 -9.97 13.64 9.06
C ILE A 572 -11.28 13.88 8.28
N ALA A 573 -12.29 14.47 8.92
CA ALA A 573 -13.56 14.79 8.27
C ALA A 573 -13.37 15.74 7.07
N ALA A 574 -12.54 16.77 7.23
CA ALA A 574 -12.24 17.73 6.17
C ALA A 574 -11.54 17.06 4.97
N ARG A 575 -10.55 16.20 5.23
CA ARG A 575 -9.84 15.43 4.21
C ARG A 575 -10.77 14.48 3.45
N VAL A 576 -11.65 13.77 4.16
CA VAL A 576 -12.65 12.87 3.56
C VAL A 576 -13.61 13.65 2.66
N ALA A 577 -14.09 14.80 3.12
CA ALA A 577 -14.98 15.66 2.35
C ALA A 577 -14.31 16.23 1.09
N ALA A 578 -13.02 16.57 1.15
CA ALA A 578 -12.25 17.09 0.02
C ALA A 578 -12.05 16.04 -1.09
N ALA A 579 -11.82 14.77 -0.72
CA ALA A 579 -11.52 13.69 -1.66
C ALA A 579 -12.74 13.09 -2.38
N LEU A 580 -13.90 13.04 -1.72
CA LEU A 580 -15.06 12.30 -2.20
C LEU A 580 -15.58 12.74 -3.60
N PRO A 581 -15.62 14.04 -3.96
CA PRO A 581 -16.01 14.47 -5.29
C PRO A 581 -15.07 13.99 -6.41
N GLY A 582 -13.79 13.76 -6.10
CA GLY A 582 -12.82 13.20 -7.05
C GLY A 582 -13.19 11.78 -7.46
N LEU A 583 -13.49 10.91 -6.49
CA LEU A 583 -13.88 9.52 -6.75
C LEU A 583 -15.26 9.41 -7.40
N ALA A 584 -16.23 10.24 -7.00
CA ALA A 584 -17.56 10.25 -7.60
C ALA A 584 -17.55 10.54 -9.11
N ARG A 585 -16.59 11.34 -9.57
CA ARG A 585 -16.41 11.66 -11.00
C ARG A 585 -15.82 10.53 -11.83
N LEU A 586 -15.15 9.55 -11.20
CA LEU A 586 -14.61 8.38 -11.88
C LEU A 586 -15.66 7.29 -12.11
N LEU A 587 -16.86 7.42 -11.53
CA LEU A 587 -17.93 6.46 -11.75
C LEU A 587 -18.40 6.49 -13.20
N ASP A 588 -18.36 5.32 -13.83
CA ASP A 588 -19.04 5.14 -15.11
C ASP A 588 -20.56 5.36 -14.95
N PRO A 589 -21.30 5.62 -16.03
CA PRO A 589 -22.75 5.76 -15.98
C PRO A 589 -23.49 4.54 -15.41
N GLY A 590 -22.87 3.36 -15.42
CA GLY A 590 -23.36 2.14 -14.76
C GLY A 590 -23.04 2.06 -13.26
N GLY A 591 -22.50 3.11 -12.66
CA GLY A 591 -22.27 3.22 -11.22
C GLY A 591 -21.04 2.47 -10.70
N ARG A 592 -20.07 2.12 -11.56
CA ARG A 592 -18.85 1.41 -11.16
C ARG A 592 -17.61 2.29 -11.30
N LEU A 593 -16.68 2.15 -10.36
CA LEU A 593 -15.32 2.65 -10.53
C LEU A 593 -14.54 1.76 -11.51
N PRO A 594 -13.57 2.32 -12.24
CA PRO A 594 -12.56 1.53 -12.95
C PRO A 594 -11.85 0.56 -11.97
N PRO A 595 -11.75 -0.73 -12.28
CA PRO A 595 -11.17 -1.73 -11.37
C PRO A 595 -9.63 -1.75 -11.47
N PHE A 596 -8.98 -0.60 -11.28
CA PHE A 596 -7.53 -0.50 -11.21
C PHE A 596 -7.00 -0.90 -9.82
N GLY A 597 -5.86 -1.59 -9.79
CA GLY A 597 -5.30 -2.18 -8.57
C GLY A 597 -6.15 -3.30 -7.95
N ASP A 598 -5.96 -3.51 -6.64
CA ASP A 598 -6.76 -4.45 -5.84
C ASP A 598 -8.13 -3.82 -5.53
N GLY A 599 -9.22 -4.43 -6.03
CA GLY A 599 -10.59 -3.94 -5.85
C GLY A 599 -11.57 -4.34 -6.95
N ALA A 600 -11.48 -5.56 -7.48
CA ALA A 600 -12.27 -5.98 -8.66
C ALA A 600 -13.68 -6.50 -8.34
N SER A 601 -14.08 -6.50 -7.06
CA SER A 601 -15.36 -7.04 -6.62
C SER A 601 -16.53 -6.29 -7.24
N ALA A 602 -17.61 -7.01 -7.53
CA ALA A 602 -18.85 -6.44 -8.06
C ALA A 602 -19.61 -5.67 -6.96
N LEU A 603 -19.01 -4.61 -6.42
CA LEU A 603 -19.60 -3.74 -5.43
C LEU A 603 -20.45 -2.65 -6.09
N ASP A 604 -21.49 -2.25 -5.36
CA ASP A 604 -22.26 -1.05 -5.62
C ASP A 604 -21.47 0.20 -5.19
N HIS A 605 -20.47 0.57 -6.00
CA HIS A 605 -19.60 1.73 -5.74
C HIS A 605 -20.39 3.04 -5.68
N ALA A 606 -21.39 3.23 -6.55
CA ALA A 606 -22.27 4.39 -6.51
C ALA A 606 -23.04 4.47 -5.19
N GLY A 607 -23.67 3.39 -4.74
CA GLY A 607 -24.36 3.35 -3.46
C GLY A 607 -23.43 3.53 -2.27
N TRP A 608 -22.20 3.03 -2.34
CA TRP A 608 -21.18 3.27 -1.32
C TRP A 608 -20.83 4.75 -1.21
N ILE A 609 -20.54 5.40 -2.35
CA ILE A 609 -20.29 6.84 -2.39
C ILE A 609 -21.51 7.62 -1.87
N ALA A 610 -22.73 7.22 -2.21
CA ALA A 610 -23.96 7.83 -1.67
C ALA A 610 -23.99 7.78 -0.13
N ARG A 611 -23.71 6.61 0.45
CA ARG A 611 -23.65 6.41 1.90
C ARG A 611 -22.57 7.25 2.57
N LEU A 612 -21.49 7.59 1.86
CA LEU A 612 -20.44 8.50 2.32
C LEU A 612 -20.81 9.99 2.23
N VAL A 613 -21.57 10.41 1.20
CA VAL A 613 -21.96 11.82 0.98
C VAL A 613 -22.92 12.29 2.06
N ARG A 614 -24.06 11.60 2.32
CA ARG A 614 -24.96 11.76 3.50
C ARG A 614 -26.04 10.64 3.56
N PRO A 615 -26.48 10.18 4.76
CA PRO A 615 -27.64 9.28 4.91
C PRO A 615 -29.02 9.92 4.62
N GLU A 616 -29.15 11.25 4.72
CA GLU A 616 -30.44 11.98 4.61
C GLU A 616 -30.49 13.03 3.48
N ALA A 617 -29.43 13.20 2.68
CA ALA A 617 -29.40 14.25 1.66
C ALA A 617 -28.87 13.76 0.32
N GLY A 618 -29.71 13.93 -0.70
CA GLY A 618 -29.27 14.33 -2.05
C GLY A 618 -29.04 13.21 -3.04
N ASP A 619 -29.66 13.37 -4.21
CA ASP A 619 -29.49 12.56 -5.41
C ASP A 619 -28.00 12.50 -5.82
N LEU A 620 -27.46 11.28 -5.96
CA LEU A 620 -26.11 11.01 -6.47
C LEU A 620 -25.86 11.72 -7.80
N VAL A 621 -26.90 11.88 -8.63
CA VAL A 621 -26.82 12.59 -9.91
C VAL A 621 -26.46 14.07 -9.68
N ALA A 622 -27.08 14.74 -8.70
CA ALA A 622 -26.78 16.14 -8.38
C ALA A 622 -25.36 16.34 -7.83
N ALA A 623 -24.82 15.42 -7.04
CA ALA A 623 -23.44 15.49 -6.54
C ALA A 623 -22.40 15.25 -7.67
N ARG A 624 -22.75 14.45 -8.69
CA ARG A 624 -21.93 14.25 -9.90
C ARG A 624 -21.93 15.49 -10.78
N ASP A 625 -23.08 16.16 -10.92
CA ASP A 625 -23.27 17.31 -11.81
C ASP A 625 -22.83 18.65 -11.18
N ALA A 626 -22.83 18.77 -9.85
CA ALA A 626 -22.40 19.98 -9.13
C ALA A 626 -20.87 20.09 -8.93
N ALA A 627 -20.12 19.04 -9.26
CA ALA A 627 -18.67 19.06 -9.17
C ALA A 627 -18.10 19.89 -10.34
N PRO A 628 -17.10 20.78 -10.15
CA PRO A 628 -16.57 21.61 -11.23
C PRO A 628 -16.14 20.75 -12.43
N ALA A 629 -16.43 21.24 -13.64
CA ALA A 629 -16.37 20.48 -14.90
C ALA A 629 -15.01 19.83 -15.18
N GLU A 630 -13.93 20.39 -14.64
CA GLU A 630 -12.59 19.80 -14.71
C GLU A 630 -11.90 19.94 -13.34
N PRO A 631 -11.42 18.83 -12.73
CA PRO A 631 -10.43 18.98 -11.67
C PRO A 631 -9.17 19.63 -12.27
N PRO A 632 -8.38 20.39 -11.49
CA PRO A 632 -7.06 20.81 -11.91
C PRO A 632 -6.26 19.58 -12.38
N THR A 633 -5.69 19.67 -13.58
CA THR A 633 -5.01 18.56 -14.30
C THR A 633 -3.87 17.90 -13.50
N GLU A 634 -3.40 18.56 -12.43
CA GLU A 634 -2.20 18.23 -11.66
C GLU A 634 -2.48 17.36 -10.42
N ALA A 635 -3.75 17.17 -10.00
CA ALA A 635 -4.11 16.52 -8.74
C ALA A 635 -4.74 15.11 -8.85
N CYS A 636 -5.01 14.62 -10.06
CA CYS A 636 -5.66 13.33 -10.28
C CYS A 636 -4.77 12.37 -11.06
N ASP A 637 -4.50 11.21 -10.50
CA ASP A 637 -3.72 10.12 -11.07
C ASP A 637 -4.55 9.13 -11.91
N VAL A 638 -5.81 9.49 -12.16
CA VAL A 638 -6.71 8.86 -13.13
C VAL A 638 -7.33 9.95 -14.00
N THR A 639 -7.27 9.78 -15.31
CA THR A 639 -8.01 10.61 -16.27
C THR A 639 -9.26 9.86 -16.70
N ALA A 640 -10.45 10.47 -16.59
CA ALA A 640 -11.71 9.88 -17.01
C ALA A 640 -12.49 10.80 -17.97
N LEU A 641 -13.21 10.19 -18.91
CA LEU A 641 -14.13 10.84 -19.85
C LEU A 641 -15.45 10.08 -19.85
N ARG A 642 -16.55 10.81 -19.97
CA ARG A 642 -17.90 10.25 -19.92
C ARG A 642 -18.74 10.82 -21.06
N TYR A 643 -19.57 9.98 -21.65
CA TYR A 643 -20.64 10.38 -22.54
C TYR A 643 -21.92 9.69 -22.11
N ASP A 644 -23.02 10.44 -22.12
CA ASP A 644 -24.36 9.92 -21.84
C ASP A 644 -25.35 10.64 -22.76
N GLY A 645 -25.77 9.96 -23.83
CA GLY A 645 -26.59 10.55 -24.86
C GLY A 645 -27.58 9.56 -25.47
N PRO A 646 -28.74 10.04 -25.95
CA PRO A 646 -29.80 9.17 -26.48
C PRO A 646 -29.38 8.41 -27.76
N GLU A 647 -28.37 8.91 -28.49
CA GLU A 647 -27.95 8.37 -29.78
C GLU A 647 -27.16 7.07 -29.66
N ARG A 648 -26.29 6.96 -28.65
CA ARG A 648 -25.35 5.83 -28.47
C ARG A 648 -25.45 5.18 -27.09
N GLY A 649 -26.34 5.68 -26.23
CA GLY A 649 -26.37 5.30 -24.82
C GLY A 649 -25.14 5.82 -24.08
N TRP A 650 -24.81 5.17 -22.97
CA TRP A 650 -23.71 5.60 -22.14
C TRP A 650 -22.35 5.04 -22.60
N ALA A 651 -21.29 5.82 -22.39
CA ALA A 651 -19.92 5.45 -22.68
C ALA A 651 -18.95 6.05 -21.65
N HIS A 652 -17.79 5.42 -21.50
CA HIS A 652 -16.80 5.79 -20.50
C HIS A 652 -15.38 5.41 -20.93
N PHE A 653 -14.43 6.29 -20.66
CA PHE A 653 -13.00 6.01 -20.78
C PHE A 653 -12.34 6.38 -19.46
N ALA A 654 -11.44 5.54 -18.95
CA ALA A 654 -10.56 5.93 -17.86
C ALA A 654 -9.17 5.35 -18.04
N CYS A 655 -8.14 6.12 -17.66
CA CYS A 655 -6.74 5.74 -17.73
C CYS A 655 -6.04 6.08 -16.41
N GLN A 656 -5.40 5.07 -15.81
CA GLN A 656 -4.59 5.23 -14.60
C GLN A 656 -3.18 5.65 -14.99
N HIS A 657 -2.66 6.68 -14.34
CA HIS A 657 -1.27 7.12 -14.48
C HIS A 657 -0.55 7.26 -13.12
N ALA A 658 -1.21 6.83 -12.04
CA ALA A 658 -0.60 6.62 -10.73
C ALA A 658 0.71 5.83 -10.81
N GLY A 659 1.64 6.17 -9.93
CA GLY A 659 2.89 5.44 -9.79
C GLY A 659 2.76 4.26 -8.84
N PRO A 660 3.11 3.02 -9.23
CA PRO A 660 3.10 1.89 -8.30
C PRO A 660 4.00 2.12 -7.06
N SER A 661 3.41 2.08 -5.86
CA SER A 661 4.11 1.77 -4.61
C SER A 661 4.10 0.26 -4.36
N LEU A 662 5.25 -0.43 -4.38
CA LEU A 662 5.27 -1.87 -4.15
C LEU A 662 4.72 -2.26 -2.77
N PRO A 663 3.94 -3.37 -2.64
CA PRO A 663 3.51 -4.29 -3.70
C PRO A 663 2.18 -3.86 -4.37
N GLU A 664 2.28 -3.03 -5.41
CA GLU A 664 1.16 -2.62 -6.26
C GLU A 664 1.26 -3.23 -7.66
N HIS A 665 0.20 -3.04 -8.43
CA HIS A 665 0.05 -3.52 -9.79
C HIS A 665 0.97 -2.77 -10.76
N ARG A 666 1.44 -3.46 -11.79
CA ARG A 666 2.23 -2.89 -12.90
C ARG A 666 1.31 -2.36 -13.99
N ASP A 667 0.39 -1.48 -13.61
CA ASP A 667 -0.74 -1.02 -14.41
C ASP A 667 -0.70 0.48 -14.77
N ALA A 668 0.44 1.14 -14.56
CA ALA A 668 0.62 2.51 -14.99
C ALA A 668 0.37 2.66 -16.50
N THR A 669 -0.44 3.64 -16.87
CA THR A 669 -0.99 3.89 -18.22
C THR A 669 -2.03 2.88 -18.72
N SER A 670 -2.43 1.91 -17.89
CA SER A 670 -3.53 1.01 -18.22
C SER A 670 -4.86 1.77 -18.26
N PHE A 671 -5.80 1.24 -19.04
CA PHE A 671 -7.07 1.92 -19.30
C PHE A 671 -8.25 0.95 -19.41
N VAL A 672 -9.44 1.50 -19.20
CA VAL A 672 -10.72 0.84 -19.46
C VAL A 672 -11.54 1.66 -20.43
N PHE A 673 -12.38 0.97 -21.22
CA PHE A 673 -13.20 1.61 -22.24
C PHE A 673 -14.56 0.92 -22.38
N ALA A 674 -15.61 1.72 -22.39
CA ALA A 674 -16.98 1.34 -22.56
C ALA A 674 -17.66 2.25 -23.60
N THR A 675 -18.48 1.66 -24.46
CA THR A 675 -19.28 2.38 -25.47
C THR A 675 -20.49 1.55 -25.86
N GLY A 676 -21.58 2.20 -26.27
CA GLY A 676 -22.83 1.51 -26.60
C GLY A 676 -23.48 0.83 -25.38
N GLY A 677 -23.23 1.32 -24.17
CA GLY A 677 -23.69 0.72 -22.92
C GLY A 677 -22.98 -0.57 -22.49
N SER A 678 -21.91 -0.98 -23.19
CA SER A 678 -21.11 -2.17 -22.88
C SER A 678 -19.67 -1.81 -22.54
N ARG A 679 -19.08 -2.55 -21.57
CA ARG A 679 -17.67 -2.41 -21.18
C ARG A 679 -16.84 -3.35 -22.05
N TRP A 680 -16.00 -2.81 -22.93
CA TRP A 680 -15.26 -3.60 -23.92
C TRP A 680 -13.83 -3.89 -23.51
N ILE A 681 -13.16 -2.91 -22.90
CA ILE A 681 -11.80 -3.04 -22.36
C ILE A 681 -11.89 -2.99 -20.85
N VAL A 682 -11.47 -4.07 -20.19
CA VAL A 682 -11.58 -4.29 -18.74
C VAL A 682 -10.19 -4.52 -18.13
N GLU A 683 -10.06 -4.47 -16.81
CA GLU A 683 -8.82 -4.85 -16.12
C GLU A 683 -8.83 -6.29 -15.64
N GLY A 684 -7.63 -6.85 -15.43
CA GLY A 684 -7.45 -8.12 -14.73
C GLY A 684 -7.90 -8.07 -13.27
N GLY A 685 -7.70 -6.93 -12.59
CA GLY A 685 -8.19 -6.68 -11.24
C GLY A 685 -7.50 -7.52 -10.15
N GLY A 686 -8.20 -7.75 -9.03
CA GLY A 686 -7.77 -8.57 -7.89
C GLY A 686 -8.48 -8.19 -6.61
N GLU A 687 -8.46 -9.05 -5.59
CA GLU A 687 -9.01 -8.76 -4.25
C GLU A 687 -7.90 -8.57 -3.20
N GLY A 688 -6.64 -8.82 -3.54
CA GLY A 688 -5.54 -8.84 -2.57
C GLY A 688 -5.50 -10.09 -1.69
N THR A 689 -6.33 -11.09 -1.99
CA THR A 689 -6.50 -12.31 -1.18
C THR A 689 -6.07 -13.58 -1.92
N GLU A 690 -5.81 -13.46 -3.22
CA GLU A 690 -5.27 -14.52 -4.05
C GLU A 690 -3.89 -14.96 -3.54
N THR A 691 -3.50 -16.20 -3.85
CA THR A 691 -2.18 -16.74 -3.47
C THR A 691 -1.50 -17.43 -4.66
N GLY A 692 -0.21 -17.73 -4.52
CA GLY A 692 0.57 -18.48 -5.52
C GLY A 692 0.59 -17.81 -6.90
N ALA A 693 0.37 -18.61 -7.95
CA ALA A 693 0.45 -18.17 -9.34
C ALA A 693 -0.58 -17.09 -9.71
N ALA A 694 -1.80 -17.18 -9.13
CA ALA A 694 -2.84 -16.18 -9.35
C ALA A 694 -2.43 -14.81 -8.81
N ARG A 695 -1.92 -14.76 -7.57
CA ARG A 695 -1.40 -13.50 -6.99
C ARG A 695 -0.15 -12.99 -7.68
N HIS A 696 0.66 -13.86 -8.27
CA HIS A 696 1.80 -13.42 -9.07
C HIS A 696 1.37 -12.83 -10.42
N TYR A 697 0.29 -13.36 -11.01
CA TYR A 697 -0.25 -12.90 -12.29
C TYR A 697 -0.93 -11.53 -12.19
N LEU A 698 -1.84 -11.34 -11.22
CA LEU A 698 -2.71 -10.15 -11.18
C LEU A 698 -1.97 -8.80 -11.06
N PRO A 699 -0.86 -8.66 -10.31
CA PRO A 699 -0.06 -7.44 -10.29
C PRO A 699 0.93 -7.31 -11.46
N SER A 700 1.09 -8.35 -12.30
CA SER A 700 2.00 -8.30 -13.46
C SER A 700 1.37 -7.55 -14.63
N ALA A 701 2.17 -6.99 -15.54
CA ALA A 701 1.64 -6.28 -16.71
C ALA A 701 0.77 -7.18 -17.61
N ARG A 702 0.92 -8.50 -17.52
CA ARG A 702 0.12 -9.48 -18.27
C ARG A 702 -1.36 -9.52 -17.87
N ALA A 703 -1.74 -8.86 -16.78
CA ALA A 703 -3.13 -8.69 -16.34
C ALA A 703 -3.70 -7.30 -16.68
N HIS A 704 -2.92 -6.45 -17.37
CA HIS A 704 -3.24 -5.04 -17.59
C HIS A 704 -3.16 -4.63 -19.06
N ASN A 705 -3.82 -3.52 -19.40
CA ASN A 705 -3.89 -2.96 -20.76
C ASN A 705 -2.70 -2.05 -21.05
N VAL A 706 -1.48 -2.56 -20.88
CA VAL A 706 -0.21 -1.82 -21.02
C VAL A 706 0.61 -2.32 -22.20
N ALA A 707 1.65 -1.56 -22.55
CA ALA A 707 2.65 -1.97 -23.53
C ALA A 707 3.95 -2.44 -22.84
N ILE A 708 4.57 -3.48 -23.38
CA ILE A 708 5.70 -4.17 -22.78
C ILE A 708 6.86 -4.17 -23.81
N PRO A 709 7.90 -3.33 -23.64
CA PRO A 709 9.01 -3.25 -24.57
C PRO A 709 9.98 -4.41 -24.40
N ASP A 710 10.35 -5.05 -25.51
CA ASP A 710 11.28 -6.18 -25.59
C ASP A 710 10.93 -7.33 -24.61
N GLY A 711 9.65 -7.45 -24.24
CA GLY A 711 9.09 -8.34 -23.20
C GLY A 711 9.60 -8.08 -21.78
N ARG A 712 10.17 -6.89 -21.52
CA ARG A 712 10.59 -6.43 -20.19
C ARG A 712 9.36 -5.85 -19.50
N GLU A 713 8.89 -6.56 -18.49
CA GLU A 713 7.81 -6.08 -17.62
C GLU A 713 8.13 -4.68 -17.06
N PRO A 714 7.11 -3.81 -16.91
CA PRO A 714 7.23 -2.59 -16.15
C PRO A 714 7.78 -2.86 -14.74
N VAL A 715 8.60 -1.96 -14.27
CA VAL A 715 9.12 -1.88 -12.90
C VAL A 715 8.36 -0.79 -12.15
N ALA A 716 8.71 -0.54 -10.88
CA ALA A 716 8.16 0.61 -10.17
C ALA A 716 8.47 1.92 -10.92
N GLY A 717 7.61 2.91 -10.78
CA GLY A 717 7.69 4.19 -11.48
C GLY A 717 6.35 4.91 -11.41
N ARG A 718 6.11 5.84 -12.34
CA ARG A 718 4.82 6.53 -12.54
C ARG A 718 4.66 6.99 -13.97
N ALA A 719 3.44 7.38 -14.32
CA ALA A 719 3.16 8.13 -15.53
C ALA A 719 2.69 9.55 -15.17
N TRP A 720 2.78 10.47 -16.12
CA TRP A 720 2.30 11.84 -15.93
C TRP A 720 1.81 12.41 -17.26
N PRO A 721 0.79 13.29 -17.23
CA PRO A 721 0.30 13.94 -18.43
C PRO A 721 1.37 14.87 -19.02
N THR A 722 1.53 14.85 -20.35
CA THR A 722 2.47 15.72 -21.08
C THR A 722 1.77 16.63 -22.07
N ALA A 723 0.60 16.25 -22.59
CA ALA A 723 -0.20 17.09 -23.44
C ALA A 723 -1.69 16.73 -23.38
N ARG A 724 -2.52 17.76 -23.55
CA ARG A 724 -3.95 17.65 -23.85
C ARG A 724 -4.27 18.59 -24.99
N LEU A 725 -4.86 18.06 -26.06
CA LEU A 725 -5.20 18.83 -27.26
C LEU A 725 -6.65 18.53 -27.65
N ASP A 726 -7.49 19.55 -27.70
CA ASP A 726 -8.85 19.43 -28.19
C ASP A 726 -8.85 19.62 -29.73
N LEU A 727 -9.56 18.74 -30.43
CA LEU A 727 -9.74 18.69 -31.87
C LEU A 727 -11.23 18.82 -32.20
N ASP A 728 -11.59 18.98 -33.47
CA ASP A 728 -12.99 18.99 -33.88
C ASP A 728 -13.61 17.59 -33.69
N GLY A 729 -14.46 17.46 -32.66
CA GLY A 729 -15.16 16.22 -32.31
C GLY A 729 -14.29 15.13 -31.67
N ALA A 730 -13.11 15.48 -31.15
CA ALA A 730 -12.20 14.55 -30.48
C ALA A 730 -11.20 15.27 -29.56
N ARG A 731 -10.48 14.50 -28.76
CA ARG A 731 -9.36 15.00 -27.96
C ARG A 731 -8.17 14.05 -27.94
N VAL A 732 -6.98 14.60 -27.76
CA VAL A 732 -5.74 13.86 -27.54
C VAL A 732 -5.30 14.02 -26.09
N LEU A 733 -4.94 12.90 -25.47
CA LEU A 733 -4.34 12.81 -24.15
C LEU A 733 -2.98 12.11 -24.29
N ALA A 734 -1.89 12.77 -23.90
CA ALA A 734 -0.55 12.20 -23.96
C ALA A 734 0.05 12.08 -22.56
N PHE A 735 0.72 10.96 -22.33
CA PHE A 735 1.37 10.63 -21.06
C PHE A 735 2.80 10.18 -21.32
N ALA A 736 3.73 10.60 -20.47
CA ALA A 736 5.07 9.99 -20.39
C ALA A 736 5.16 9.11 -19.15
N SER A 737 6.09 8.15 -19.13
CA SER A 737 6.34 7.34 -17.95
C SER A 737 7.79 6.90 -17.80
N ASN A 738 8.19 6.60 -16.56
CA ASN A 738 9.50 6.02 -16.22
C ASN A 738 9.41 4.54 -15.78
N VAL A 739 8.23 3.92 -15.90
CA VAL A 739 7.96 2.53 -15.45
C VAL A 739 8.72 1.46 -16.25
N HIS A 740 9.34 1.81 -17.37
CA HIS A 740 10.17 0.90 -18.14
C HIS A 740 11.66 0.98 -17.75
N GLY A 741 11.97 1.75 -16.71
CA GLY A 741 13.32 2.03 -16.24
C GLY A 741 14.07 3.02 -17.13
N PRO A 742 15.33 3.33 -16.80
CA PRO A 742 16.13 4.33 -17.51
C PRO A 742 16.43 4.01 -18.99
N ASP A 743 16.25 2.76 -19.42
CA ASP A 743 16.58 2.28 -20.77
C ASP A 743 15.71 2.86 -21.89
N TYR A 744 14.47 3.24 -21.56
CA TYR A 744 13.49 3.69 -22.55
C TYR A 744 12.90 5.03 -22.13
N ASP A 745 12.80 5.94 -23.08
CA ASP A 745 11.79 7.00 -23.00
C ASP A 745 10.48 6.43 -23.55
N HIS A 746 9.43 6.46 -22.74
CA HIS A 746 8.11 5.96 -23.09
C HIS A 746 7.08 7.09 -23.10
N ALA A 747 6.24 7.10 -24.13
CA ALA A 747 5.04 7.93 -24.18
C ALA A 747 3.85 7.12 -24.70
N ARG A 748 2.69 7.31 -24.07
CA ARG A 748 1.40 6.76 -24.51
C ARG A 748 0.47 7.90 -24.91
N LEU A 749 -0.12 7.78 -26.09
CA LEU A 749 -1.12 8.71 -26.62
C LEU A 749 -2.48 8.03 -26.70
N PHE A 750 -3.53 8.74 -26.29
CA PHE A 750 -4.92 8.40 -26.57
C PHE A 750 -5.53 9.49 -27.43
N LEU A 751 -6.08 9.13 -28.59
CA LEU A 751 -6.99 9.96 -29.36
C LEU A 751 -8.41 9.43 -29.12
N VAL A 752 -9.28 10.22 -28.51
CA VAL A 752 -10.60 9.80 -28.05
C VAL A 752 -11.65 10.69 -28.71
N LEU A 753 -12.67 10.10 -29.36
CA LEU A 753 -13.80 10.88 -29.90
C LEU A 753 -14.67 11.42 -28.76
N ASP A 754 -15.26 12.61 -28.93
CA ASP A 754 -16.06 13.25 -27.87
C ASP A 754 -17.35 12.47 -27.53
N ASP A 755 -17.88 11.73 -28.50
CA ASP A 755 -19.03 10.83 -28.33
C ASP A 755 -18.63 9.45 -27.77
N LEU A 756 -17.34 9.22 -27.51
CA LEU A 756 -16.75 7.93 -27.12
C LEU A 756 -17.18 6.77 -28.03
N GLY A 757 -17.48 7.04 -29.30
CA GLY A 757 -17.76 6.02 -30.32
C GLY A 757 -16.52 5.21 -30.71
N GLY A 758 -15.33 5.71 -30.38
CA GLY A 758 -14.06 5.02 -30.55
C GLY A 758 -12.88 5.79 -29.97
N LEU A 759 -11.74 5.11 -29.89
CA LEU A 759 -10.45 5.68 -29.49
C LEU A 759 -9.30 5.04 -30.27
N ALA A 760 -8.17 5.72 -30.34
CA ALA A 760 -6.89 5.11 -30.70
C ALA A 760 -5.93 5.22 -29.53
N VAL A 761 -5.24 4.12 -29.19
CA VAL A 761 -4.15 4.07 -28.21
C VAL A 761 -2.86 3.79 -28.94
N LEU A 762 -1.85 4.64 -28.75
CA LEU A 762 -0.54 4.54 -29.38
C LEU A 762 0.56 4.55 -28.31
N ASP A 763 1.52 3.64 -28.43
CA ASP A 763 2.70 3.58 -27.58
C ASP A 763 3.94 3.94 -28.39
N ARG A 764 4.80 4.75 -27.79
CA ARG A 764 6.10 5.14 -28.35
C ARG A 764 7.20 4.74 -27.38
N PHE A 765 8.17 4.00 -27.89
CA PHE A 765 9.40 3.66 -27.18
C PHE A 765 10.61 4.19 -27.94
N VAL A 766 11.52 4.85 -27.22
CA VAL A 766 12.83 5.26 -27.72
C VAL A 766 13.89 4.66 -26.83
N ALA A 767 14.78 3.84 -27.39
CA ALA A 767 15.89 3.25 -26.65
C ALA A 767 16.97 4.31 -26.37
N ARG A 768 17.40 4.39 -25.11
CA ARG A 768 18.44 5.31 -24.63
C ARG A 768 19.80 4.64 -24.46
N SER A 769 19.81 3.32 -24.26
CA SER A 769 21.00 2.47 -24.19
C SER A 769 21.26 1.78 -25.54
N ASP A 770 22.53 1.74 -25.98
CA ASP A 770 23.07 1.05 -27.18
C ASP A 770 22.76 1.60 -28.58
N GLY A 771 22.81 2.93 -28.73
CA GLY A 771 22.92 3.60 -30.03
C GLY A 771 21.68 3.53 -30.95
N PRO A 772 21.62 4.35 -32.01
CA PRO A 772 20.43 4.53 -32.85
C PRO A 772 20.03 3.28 -33.69
N SER A 773 20.85 2.21 -33.69
CA SER A 773 20.63 0.99 -34.46
C SER A 773 20.03 -0.18 -33.67
N ARG A 774 19.87 -0.07 -32.34
CA ARG A 774 19.30 -1.14 -31.51
C ARG A 774 17.89 -1.51 -31.97
N ALA A 775 17.60 -2.80 -32.11
CA ALA A 775 16.23 -3.24 -32.37
C ALA A 775 15.36 -2.96 -31.13
N VAL A 776 14.18 -2.38 -31.35
CA VAL A 776 13.19 -2.14 -30.30
C VAL A 776 11.89 -2.78 -30.74
N SER A 777 11.30 -3.56 -29.86
CA SER A 777 9.99 -4.18 -30.05
C SER A 777 9.11 -3.88 -28.86
N PHE A 778 7.79 -3.91 -29.04
CA PHE A 778 6.88 -3.99 -27.91
C PHE A 778 5.64 -4.80 -28.27
N GLU A 779 5.03 -5.37 -27.24
CA GLU A 779 3.69 -5.93 -27.30
C GLU A 779 2.72 -5.08 -26.48
N GLY A 780 1.50 -4.90 -26.97
CA GLY A 780 0.41 -4.29 -26.22
C GLY A 780 -0.68 -5.32 -25.95
N LEU A 781 -1.33 -5.18 -24.80
CA LEU A 781 -2.38 -6.09 -24.32
C LEU A 781 -3.71 -5.34 -24.21
N LEU A 782 -4.80 -5.99 -24.61
CA LEU A 782 -6.17 -5.50 -24.43
C LEU A 782 -7.03 -6.63 -23.89
N HIS A 783 -7.50 -6.50 -22.64
CA HIS A 783 -8.34 -7.47 -21.96
C HIS A 783 -9.81 -7.16 -22.22
N LEU A 784 -10.55 -8.19 -22.62
CA LEU A 784 -12.00 -8.11 -22.87
C LEU A 784 -12.76 -8.91 -21.81
N PRO A 785 -14.05 -8.59 -21.56
CA PRO A 785 -14.87 -9.37 -20.64
C PRO A 785 -14.89 -10.86 -20.98
N PRO A 786 -14.97 -11.77 -19.99
CA PRO A 786 -15.00 -13.22 -20.19
C PRO A 786 -16.03 -13.73 -21.20
N ASP A 787 -17.17 -13.06 -21.30
CA ASP A 787 -18.30 -13.44 -22.16
C ASP A 787 -18.18 -12.88 -23.60
N THR A 788 -17.05 -12.30 -23.95
CA THR A 788 -16.81 -11.68 -25.26
C THR A 788 -16.28 -12.69 -26.28
N LEU A 789 -16.86 -12.70 -27.48
CA LEU A 789 -16.31 -13.45 -28.62
C LEU A 789 -15.35 -12.57 -29.41
N VAL A 790 -14.11 -13.02 -29.60
CA VAL A 790 -13.09 -12.30 -30.37
C VAL A 790 -12.68 -13.13 -31.59
N ALA A 791 -12.69 -12.52 -32.76
CA ALA A 791 -12.30 -13.14 -34.02
C ALA A 791 -11.24 -12.32 -34.75
N LEU A 792 -10.18 -12.97 -35.22
CA LEU A 792 -9.18 -12.38 -36.10
C LEU A 792 -9.62 -12.54 -37.56
N SER A 793 -9.85 -11.41 -38.25
CA SER A 793 -10.20 -11.41 -39.68
C SER A 793 -8.95 -11.36 -40.59
N GLY A 794 -7.76 -11.42 -40.00
CA GLY A 794 -6.45 -11.33 -40.65
C GLY A 794 -5.42 -10.65 -39.73
N PRO A 795 -4.17 -10.43 -40.19
CA PRO A 795 -3.12 -9.81 -39.38
C PRO A 795 -3.34 -8.31 -39.10
N ARG A 796 -4.40 -7.72 -39.66
CA ARG A 796 -4.70 -6.28 -39.62
C ARG A 796 -6.09 -5.93 -39.08
N ARG A 797 -6.85 -6.91 -38.59
CA ARG A 797 -8.18 -6.62 -38.05
C ARG A 797 -8.63 -7.71 -37.08
N ALA A 798 -9.15 -7.29 -35.94
CA ALA A 798 -9.92 -8.14 -35.04
C ALA A 798 -11.31 -7.54 -34.80
N LEU A 799 -12.23 -8.41 -34.40
CA LEU A 799 -13.62 -8.11 -34.11
C LEU A 799 -13.97 -8.69 -32.75
N ALA A 800 -14.54 -7.89 -31.86
CA ALA A 800 -15.20 -8.37 -30.65
C ALA A 800 -16.72 -8.24 -30.75
N ARG A 801 -17.43 -9.19 -30.16
CA ARG A 801 -18.89 -9.17 -30.02
C ARG A 801 -19.30 -9.56 -28.60
N GLN A 802 -20.25 -8.79 -28.07
CA GLN A 802 -20.97 -9.01 -26.82
C GLN A 802 -22.46 -8.75 -27.11
N GLU A 803 -23.39 -9.24 -26.28
CA GLU A 803 -24.86 -9.03 -26.33
C GLU A 803 -25.33 -7.84 -27.20
N GLY A 804 -25.59 -8.08 -28.49
CA GLY A 804 -26.08 -7.07 -29.44
C GLY A 804 -25.07 -6.02 -29.94
N GLY A 805 -23.89 -5.90 -29.33
CA GLY A 805 -22.84 -4.94 -29.66
C GLY A 805 -21.66 -5.52 -30.47
N ARG A 806 -20.84 -4.61 -31.00
CA ARG A 806 -19.62 -4.90 -31.75
C ARG A 806 -18.54 -3.87 -31.43
N LEU A 807 -17.28 -4.32 -31.40
CA LEU A 807 -16.12 -3.43 -31.41
C LEU A 807 -15.07 -3.94 -32.41
N ASP A 808 -14.60 -3.04 -33.28
CA ASP A 808 -13.55 -3.31 -34.25
C ASP A 808 -12.19 -2.87 -33.74
N PHE A 809 -11.16 -3.65 -34.05
CA PHE A 809 -9.76 -3.40 -33.71
C PHE A 809 -8.93 -3.35 -34.98
N GLN A 810 -8.18 -2.28 -35.17
CA GLN A 810 -7.28 -2.09 -36.30
C GLN A 810 -5.91 -1.57 -35.85
N PRO A 811 -4.80 -2.28 -36.13
CA PRO A 811 -3.47 -1.83 -35.76
C PRO A 811 -3.08 -0.60 -36.60
N TRP A 812 -2.46 0.38 -35.95
CA TRP A 812 -1.97 1.61 -36.58
C TRP A 812 -0.48 1.78 -36.33
N THR A 813 0.31 1.99 -37.40
CA THR A 813 1.77 2.17 -37.31
C THR A 813 2.13 3.61 -37.63
N VAL A 814 2.90 4.26 -36.76
CA VAL A 814 3.48 5.60 -37.03
C VAL A 814 4.94 5.45 -37.43
N THR A 815 5.75 4.76 -36.63
CA THR A 815 7.15 4.44 -36.94
C THR A 815 7.47 2.98 -36.62
N GLY A 816 8.30 2.35 -37.45
CA GLY A 816 8.55 0.90 -37.36
C GLY A 816 7.58 0.12 -38.25
N GLN A 817 7.25 -1.11 -37.86
CA GLN A 817 6.36 -2.03 -38.59
C GLN A 817 5.51 -2.84 -37.61
N GLY A 818 4.25 -3.10 -37.97
CA GLY A 818 3.39 -4.03 -37.24
C GLY A 818 3.92 -5.48 -37.32
N ALA A 819 3.92 -6.17 -36.18
CA ALA A 819 4.45 -7.52 -36.00
C ALA A 819 3.35 -8.57 -35.72
N GLY A 820 2.08 -8.21 -35.92
CA GLY A 820 0.95 -9.13 -35.89
C GLY A 820 0.03 -8.96 -34.68
N MET A 821 -1.00 -9.81 -34.64
CA MET A 821 -2.02 -9.85 -33.60
C MET A 821 -2.32 -11.30 -33.22
N ASP A 822 -2.64 -11.54 -31.96
CA ASP A 822 -3.00 -12.87 -31.44
C ASP A 822 -4.07 -12.74 -30.33
N VAL A 823 -4.82 -13.81 -30.07
CA VAL A 823 -5.82 -13.86 -28.99
C VAL A 823 -5.45 -14.97 -28.02
N VAL A 824 -5.26 -14.60 -26.76
CA VAL A 824 -4.97 -15.54 -25.67
C VAL A 824 -6.19 -15.62 -24.74
N ILE A 825 -6.62 -16.84 -24.41
CA ILE A 825 -7.74 -17.09 -23.50
C ILE A 825 -7.30 -18.13 -22.47
N GLY A 826 -7.20 -17.73 -21.20
CA GLY A 826 -7.00 -18.64 -20.06
C GLY A 826 -5.77 -19.56 -20.16
N ARG A 827 -4.58 -19.02 -20.46
CA ARG A 827 -3.34 -19.80 -20.57
C ARG A 827 -2.63 -19.91 -19.21
N SER A 828 -2.49 -21.13 -18.70
CA SER A 828 -1.82 -21.41 -17.41
C SER A 828 -0.87 -22.61 -17.44
N ASP A 829 -0.28 -22.93 -18.60
CA ASP A 829 0.69 -24.03 -18.78
C ASP A 829 1.97 -23.84 -17.94
N ARG A 830 2.33 -22.59 -17.64
CA ARG A 830 3.42 -22.25 -16.72
C ARG A 830 2.96 -21.17 -15.75
N PRO A 831 3.11 -21.36 -14.42
CA PRO A 831 2.70 -20.39 -13.40
C PRO A 831 3.22 -18.96 -13.66
N GLY A 832 4.51 -18.81 -13.96
CA GLY A 832 5.12 -17.52 -14.28
C GLY A 832 4.74 -16.90 -15.62
N ARG A 833 3.97 -17.60 -16.46
CA ARG A 833 3.51 -17.12 -17.78
C ARG A 833 2.00 -17.20 -17.94
N MET A 834 1.27 -17.16 -16.82
CA MET A 834 -0.18 -17.03 -16.85
C MET A 834 -0.60 -15.78 -17.63
N GLN A 835 -1.65 -15.91 -18.44
CA GLN A 835 -2.23 -14.82 -19.24
C GLN A 835 -3.68 -15.15 -19.65
N GLY A 836 -4.52 -14.12 -19.80
CA GLY A 836 -5.89 -14.29 -20.27
C GLY A 836 -6.86 -14.63 -19.15
N PHE A 837 -6.72 -13.99 -18.00
CA PHE A 837 -7.63 -14.15 -16.87
C PHE A 837 -8.01 -12.79 -16.28
N VAL A 838 -9.19 -12.75 -15.66
CA VAL A 838 -9.65 -11.64 -14.80
C VAL A 838 -10.06 -12.20 -13.44
N ALA A 839 -10.01 -11.37 -12.39
CA ALA A 839 -10.47 -11.74 -11.06
C ALA A 839 -11.98 -12.05 -11.06
N ALA A 840 -12.38 -13.09 -10.32
CA ALA A 840 -13.77 -13.52 -10.21
C ALA A 840 -14.50 -12.93 -8.99
N GLY A 841 -13.80 -12.18 -8.13
CA GLY A 841 -14.36 -11.55 -6.92
C GLY A 841 -14.56 -12.49 -5.71
N ASN A 842 -14.04 -13.72 -5.78
CA ASN A 842 -14.10 -14.72 -4.70
C ASN A 842 -12.73 -15.35 -4.39
N GLY A 843 -11.64 -14.65 -4.73
CA GLY A 843 -10.27 -15.15 -4.67
C GLY A 843 -9.87 -16.08 -5.84
N GLY A 844 -10.78 -16.33 -6.79
CA GLY A 844 -10.54 -17.10 -8.01
C GLY A 844 -10.29 -16.25 -9.26
N LEU A 845 -9.90 -16.91 -10.35
CA LEU A 845 -9.71 -16.32 -11.68
C LEU A 845 -10.72 -16.90 -12.68
N ARG A 846 -11.20 -16.07 -13.61
CA ARG A 846 -12.04 -16.45 -14.75
C ARG A 846 -11.27 -16.22 -16.04
N ALA A 847 -11.27 -17.19 -16.95
CA ALA A 847 -10.63 -17.04 -18.25
C ALA A 847 -11.32 -15.91 -19.06
N ALA A 848 -10.50 -15.08 -19.71
CA ALA A 848 -10.95 -13.92 -20.46
C ALA A 848 -10.11 -13.74 -21.74
N PRO A 849 -10.70 -13.26 -22.85
CA PRO A 849 -9.95 -12.98 -24.06
C PRO A 849 -9.01 -11.79 -23.88
N VAL A 850 -7.76 -11.96 -24.31
CA VAL A 850 -6.77 -10.90 -24.38
C VAL A 850 -6.27 -10.78 -25.82
N LEU A 851 -6.55 -9.64 -26.43
CA LEU A 851 -6.02 -9.29 -27.73
C LEU A 851 -4.60 -8.74 -27.56
N ARG A 852 -3.63 -9.46 -28.11
CA ARG A 852 -2.22 -9.06 -28.16
C ARG A 852 -1.93 -8.45 -29.52
N TYR A 853 -1.16 -7.37 -29.54
CA TYR A 853 -0.65 -6.76 -30.77
C TYR A 853 0.82 -6.39 -30.58
N ALA A 854 1.60 -6.37 -31.65
CA ALA A 854 3.03 -6.12 -31.56
C ALA A 854 3.55 -5.19 -32.65
N PHE A 855 4.63 -4.47 -32.34
CA PHE A 855 5.35 -3.59 -33.26
C PHE A 855 6.87 -3.72 -33.08
N THR A 856 7.61 -3.45 -34.15
CA THR A 856 9.08 -3.50 -34.17
C THR A 856 9.67 -2.30 -34.90
N GLY A 857 10.86 -1.85 -34.48
CA GLY A 857 11.58 -0.72 -35.04
C GLY A 857 13.08 -0.75 -34.72
N ARG A 858 13.78 0.35 -35.05
CA ARG A 858 15.23 0.52 -34.80
C ARG A 858 15.47 1.85 -34.10
N GLY A 859 16.03 1.80 -32.89
CA GLY A 859 16.23 2.91 -31.96
C GLY A 859 14.92 3.50 -31.41
N ARG A 860 13.84 3.46 -32.20
CA ARG A 860 12.50 3.91 -31.86
C ARG A 860 11.44 3.05 -32.54
N VAL A 861 10.25 3.00 -31.94
CA VAL A 861 9.06 2.38 -32.51
C VAL A 861 7.82 3.12 -31.97
N CYS A 862 6.82 3.34 -32.82
CA CYS A 862 5.54 3.93 -32.42
C CYS A 862 4.39 3.30 -33.20
N GLY A 863 3.42 2.76 -32.48
CA GLY A 863 2.23 2.14 -33.04
C GLY A 863 1.22 1.79 -31.96
N GLY A 864 0.08 1.23 -32.35
CA GLY A 864 -0.93 0.80 -31.39
C GLY A 864 -2.21 0.34 -32.07
N MET A 865 -3.35 0.60 -31.44
CA MET A 865 -4.65 0.06 -31.86
C MET A 865 -5.71 1.15 -31.95
N ILE A 866 -6.49 1.12 -33.04
CA ILE A 866 -7.76 1.83 -33.19
C ILE A 866 -8.87 0.89 -32.71
N LEU A 867 -9.74 1.39 -31.83
CA LEU A 867 -10.92 0.73 -31.30
C LEU A 867 -12.15 1.53 -31.74
N ALA A 868 -13.05 0.93 -32.52
CA ALA A 868 -14.21 1.63 -33.07
C ALA A 868 -15.48 0.79 -32.97
N ALA A 869 -16.58 1.38 -32.50
CA ALA A 869 -17.87 0.69 -32.41
C ALA A 869 -18.53 0.50 -33.78
N ASP A 870 -18.17 1.32 -34.77
CA ASP A 870 -18.68 1.28 -36.14
C ASP A 870 -17.67 1.89 -37.14
N GLY A 871 -18.01 1.79 -38.43
CA GLY A 871 -17.15 2.29 -39.51
C GLY A 871 -17.10 3.82 -39.62
N GLU A 872 -18.01 4.57 -39.01
CA GLU A 872 -17.92 6.03 -38.99
C GLU A 872 -16.87 6.49 -37.98
N ALA A 873 -16.91 5.93 -36.76
CA ALA A 873 -15.89 6.16 -35.74
C ALA A 873 -14.50 5.78 -36.24
N GLU A 874 -14.37 4.63 -36.93
CA GLU A 874 -13.11 4.18 -37.56
C GLU A 874 -12.58 5.24 -38.54
N ARG A 875 -13.42 5.73 -39.46
CA ARG A 875 -13.03 6.75 -40.45
C ARG A 875 -12.61 8.07 -39.80
N ARG A 876 -13.33 8.52 -38.78
CA ARG A 876 -13.00 9.75 -38.03
C ARG A 876 -11.64 9.64 -37.36
N LEU A 877 -11.38 8.53 -36.67
CA LEU A 877 -10.10 8.27 -36.00
C LEU A 877 -8.94 8.23 -37.01
N VAL A 878 -9.10 7.53 -38.13
CA VAL A 878 -8.08 7.47 -39.19
C VAL A 878 -7.79 8.87 -39.77
N HIS A 879 -8.83 9.68 -40.01
CA HIS A 879 -8.65 11.05 -40.49
C HIS A 879 -7.87 11.91 -39.48
N LEU A 880 -8.27 11.88 -38.21
CA LEU A 880 -7.67 12.66 -37.12
C LEU A 880 -6.21 12.25 -36.85
N LEU A 881 -5.91 10.94 -36.89
CA LEU A 881 -4.54 10.40 -36.77
C LEU A 881 -3.61 10.90 -37.90
N GLY A 882 -4.17 11.21 -39.07
CA GLY A 882 -3.43 11.76 -40.21
C GLY A 882 -3.14 13.27 -40.12
N THR A 883 -3.69 13.98 -39.13
CA THR A 883 -3.48 15.42 -39.00
C THR A 883 -2.07 15.75 -38.50
N ASP A 884 -1.53 16.89 -38.93
CA ASP A 884 -0.18 17.33 -38.53
C ASP A 884 -0.03 17.54 -37.02
N ALA A 885 -1.11 17.92 -36.33
CA ALA A 885 -1.08 18.09 -34.88
C ALA A 885 -0.85 16.75 -34.16
N VAL A 886 -1.63 15.72 -34.49
CA VAL A 886 -1.52 14.38 -33.88
C VAL A 886 -0.21 13.70 -34.30
N ARG A 887 0.16 13.81 -35.58
CA ARG A 887 1.41 13.25 -36.10
C ARG A 887 2.64 13.81 -35.39
N ARG A 888 2.69 15.13 -35.17
CA ARG A 888 3.81 15.76 -34.42
C ARG A 888 3.89 15.26 -32.98
N LEU A 889 2.78 15.02 -32.30
CA LEU A 889 2.79 14.44 -30.95
C LEU A 889 3.23 12.98 -30.95
N ALA A 890 2.82 12.19 -31.95
CA ALA A 890 3.21 10.79 -32.06
C ALA A 890 4.68 10.61 -32.49
N GLU A 891 5.21 11.53 -33.31
CA GLU A 891 6.59 11.49 -33.80
C GLU A 891 7.58 12.25 -32.87
N GLY A 892 7.10 13.32 -32.23
CA GLY A 892 7.88 14.32 -31.50
C GLY A 892 7.48 14.45 -30.03
N PHE A 893 8.31 13.84 -29.19
CA PHE A 893 8.61 14.20 -27.80
C PHE A 893 10.06 13.82 -27.53
#